data_AF-W7D149-F1
#
_entry.id   AF-W7D149-F1
#
_cell.length_a   1.000
_cell.length_b   1.000
_cell.length_c   1.000
_cell.angle_alpha   90.00
_cell.angle_beta   90.00
_cell.angle_gamma   90.00
#
_symmetry.space_group_name_H-M   'P 1'
#
loop_
_entity.id
_entity.type
_entity.pdbx_description
1 polymer ?
#
loop_
_entity_poly.entity_id
_entity_poly.type
_entity_poly.pdbx_seq_one_letter_code
_entity_poly.pdbx_strand_id
1 'polypeptide(L)'
;MKKGLSRVLLVMIAIAMIVSTIPAYEPHAEQGVPPTETTVESTPEKKEAAEEPTENEEQQDAQVTEVPSVKEDGDWKDPYYDTVRRTRSVALEKPEKATIKTVSNGVGTGTGVMNLSWKAMPGATGYKVIIGNGYNYEYFTVGNVTSWTTKGKGIFPTKAELDKGLYRFHTDGKGTELANDPTQLYENTFKAGTTWTLRGQKKYIVRVLATYTSGDGPTSDITEAVMPPETLPAKPEKSTIKTTSSGAGTGTGHMDITWQAVPGAIDYKVVIGNGYNYEYFNTENVTNWSTKGKNIFPTQAEIANKQYKFHQDGKGVEFASDPRALYENGYQAGSTFGLRNQKKYIVRILAVYPWGDGPTSDITDAIMPIEQMAKPTVTSHRSENDESTGYLNVSWQPVTDATSYKVGLFNGFNYQYVNVGKTTNWSTKGKKLWATSSDITNGNYQLHTDGTGSELPMDPMKTYTAANKANPNVNYSDRLFYYTRVIAVFENEESPVSEATTLTMPLPEMDTLGVNHELMDEKEGKVYWDWEPIVDAKGYKVWLFDGKNYVSFDVGNVNSWTTENQGIWPTNQEIAQGIGKLHEDGLGSNISSTPSKVYANNKSTYSSNMIWSKVSAYNDEGETIAFSQGLTAPMISNAYVEEIEQQIMEETLANIDVEEVQHLAEDMGVLVNEEELAITDSQMVKLLESQNIEVPIELKQSSMQRKTGVTKIVKKNGYVTVYLSSTMLKVIGGTSATIAGVLIAVSGVLTGGLTWIIAGGIVSTIWVAGSEFIKHGIWIKFKKNKRVSYGKQ
;
A
#
# COMPACT_ATOMS: atom_id res chain seq x y z
N MET A 1 -39.95 -9.05 -15.08
CA MET A 1 -39.53 -9.46 -13.71
C MET A 1 -38.07 -9.05 -13.47
N LYS A 2 -37.79 -7.84 -12.98
CA LYS A 2 -36.42 -7.37 -12.65
C LYS A 2 -36.44 -6.33 -11.50
N LYS A 3 -37.24 -6.54 -10.46
CA LYS A 3 -37.29 -5.66 -9.27
C LYS A 3 -37.02 -6.36 -7.93
N GLY A 4 -36.89 -7.68 -7.88
CA GLY A 4 -36.59 -8.42 -6.64
C GLY A 4 -35.10 -8.55 -6.30
N LEU A 5 -34.22 -8.64 -7.32
CA LEU A 5 -32.80 -8.96 -7.14
C LEU A 5 -31.98 -7.88 -6.40
N SER A 6 -32.48 -6.64 -6.32
CA SER A 6 -31.73 -5.50 -5.80
C SER A 6 -31.71 -5.40 -4.27
N ARG A 7 -32.71 -5.93 -3.56
CA ARG A 7 -32.76 -5.82 -2.09
C ARG A 7 -31.95 -6.93 -1.41
N VAL A 8 -31.93 -8.13 -1.99
CA VAL A 8 -31.20 -9.29 -1.46
C VAL A 8 -29.69 -9.15 -1.65
N LEU A 9 -29.23 -8.60 -2.79
CA LEU A 9 -27.81 -8.33 -3.01
C LEU A 9 -27.25 -7.28 -2.04
N LEU A 10 -28.07 -6.28 -1.67
CA LEU A 10 -27.73 -5.28 -0.66
C LEU A 10 -27.63 -5.87 0.76
N VAL A 11 -28.45 -6.88 1.08
CA VAL A 11 -28.38 -7.63 2.34
C VAL A 11 -27.16 -8.56 2.39
N MET A 12 -26.83 -9.24 1.27
CA MET A 12 -25.65 -10.11 1.17
C MET A 12 -24.32 -9.33 1.25
N ILE A 13 -24.26 -8.11 0.69
CA ILE A 13 -23.09 -7.22 0.80
C ILE A 13 -22.90 -6.70 2.24
N ALA A 14 -23.99 -6.47 2.99
CA ALA A 14 -23.91 -6.13 4.40
C ALA A 14 -23.41 -7.31 5.26
N ILE A 15 -23.71 -8.55 4.86
CA ILE A 15 -23.34 -9.78 5.58
C ILE A 15 -21.86 -10.14 5.42
N ALA A 16 -21.27 -9.95 4.22
CA ALA A 16 -19.85 -10.24 3.99
C ALA A 16 -18.88 -9.30 4.76
N MET A 17 -19.34 -8.10 5.16
CA MET A 17 -18.53 -7.18 5.97
C MET A 17 -18.44 -7.56 7.46
N ILE A 18 -19.25 -8.52 7.94
CA ILE A 18 -19.41 -8.82 9.38
C ILE A 18 -18.31 -9.75 9.92
N VAL A 19 -17.55 -10.47 9.08
CA VAL A 19 -16.58 -11.48 9.54
C VAL A 19 -15.16 -10.91 9.78
N SER A 20 -14.91 -9.61 9.58
CA SER A 20 -13.51 -9.11 9.65
C SER A 20 -13.22 -7.80 10.40
N THR A 21 -14.17 -7.12 11.05
CA THR A 21 -13.83 -5.81 11.64
C THR A 21 -14.57 -5.48 12.94
N ILE A 22 -13.97 -5.82 14.08
CA ILE A 22 -13.88 -4.81 15.15
C ILE A 22 -12.56 -4.09 14.87
N PRO A 23 -12.56 -2.82 14.44
CA PRO A 23 -11.34 -2.03 14.48
C PRO A 23 -10.92 -1.98 15.96
N ALA A 24 -9.76 -2.55 16.29
CA ALA A 24 -9.05 -2.14 17.48
C ALA A 24 -8.83 -0.63 17.30
N TYR A 25 -9.59 0.19 18.01
CA TYR A 25 -9.37 1.62 18.02
C TYR A 25 -7.94 1.83 18.52
N GLU A 26 -7.06 2.26 17.61
CA GLU A 26 -5.66 2.43 17.92
C GLU A 26 -5.49 3.64 18.84
N PRO A 27 -4.72 3.53 19.94
CA PRO A 27 -4.40 4.68 20.76
C PRO A 27 -3.54 5.68 19.97
N HIS A 28 -4.17 6.76 19.50
CA HIS A 28 -3.50 7.97 19.03
C HIS A 28 -3.19 8.87 20.23
N ALA A 29 -2.13 8.56 20.98
CA ALA A 29 -1.57 9.51 21.93
C ALA A 29 -0.57 10.43 21.19
N GLU A 30 -0.83 11.73 21.21
CA GLU A 30 0.06 12.78 20.68
C GLU A 30 1.42 12.73 21.41
N GLN A 31 2.52 12.72 20.65
CA GLN A 31 3.87 12.77 21.21
C GLN A 31 4.13 14.15 21.81
N GLY A 32 4.43 14.19 23.11
CA GLY A 32 4.94 15.38 23.80
C GLY A 32 6.34 15.76 23.31
N VAL A 33 6.53 17.06 23.11
CA VAL A 33 7.74 17.76 22.67
C VAL A 33 8.97 17.41 23.53
N PRO A 34 10.15 17.09 22.94
CA PRO A 34 11.39 16.99 23.70
C PRO A 34 11.93 18.39 24.09
N PRO A 35 12.53 18.55 25.28
CA PRO A 35 13.08 19.82 25.74
C PRO A 35 14.30 20.26 24.92
N THR A 36 14.39 21.58 24.74
CA THR A 36 15.39 22.38 24.04
C THR A 36 16.82 22.04 24.45
N GLU A 37 17.67 21.66 23.49
CA GLU A 37 19.13 21.63 23.69
C GLU A 37 19.80 22.91 23.17
N THR A 38 20.61 23.45 24.06
CA THR A 38 21.44 24.65 24.00
C THR A 38 22.54 24.57 22.95
N THR A 39 22.59 25.60 22.10
CA THR A 39 23.66 25.94 21.17
C THR A 39 25.00 26.13 21.88
N VAL A 40 26.06 25.48 21.38
CA VAL A 40 27.44 25.90 21.64
C VAL A 40 28.14 26.20 20.31
N GLU A 41 28.67 27.40 20.29
CA GLU A 41 29.29 28.15 19.20
C GLU A 41 30.75 27.70 19.00
N SER A 42 31.19 27.51 17.75
CA SER A 42 32.62 27.50 17.42
C SER A 42 32.85 28.13 16.04
N THR A 43 33.44 29.32 16.08
CA THR A 43 33.86 30.18 14.97
C THR A 43 35.27 29.77 14.48
N PRO A 44 35.65 30.03 13.21
CA PRO A 44 36.64 29.24 12.46
C PRO A 44 38.03 29.86 12.45
N GLU A 45 39.04 29.03 12.16
CA GLU A 45 40.41 29.47 11.93
C GLU A 45 40.77 29.38 10.43
N LYS A 46 41.49 30.41 9.97
CA LYS A 46 41.82 30.75 8.58
C LYS A 46 43.35 30.86 8.48
N LYS A 47 43.96 30.35 7.40
CA LYS A 47 45.26 30.72 6.78
C LYS A 47 45.45 29.80 5.57
N GLU A 48 45.39 30.21 4.30
CA GLU A 48 46.09 31.25 3.50
C GLU A 48 47.48 30.82 2.96
N ALA A 49 47.67 31.11 1.65
CA ALA A 49 48.88 31.14 0.80
C ALA A 49 49.35 29.80 0.17
N ALA A 50 49.81 29.72 -1.10
CA ALA A 50 49.89 30.63 -2.25
C ALA A 50 50.31 29.85 -3.54
N GLU A 51 49.90 30.38 -4.70
CA GLU A 51 50.52 30.46 -6.05
C GLU A 51 51.37 29.32 -6.68
N GLU A 52 50.82 28.75 -7.78
CA GLU A 52 51.33 28.61 -9.18
C GLU A 52 52.85 28.52 -9.55
N PRO A 53 53.21 28.15 -10.80
CA PRO A 53 52.72 27.08 -11.70
C PRO A 53 53.90 26.27 -12.31
N THR A 54 53.64 25.21 -13.08
CA THR A 54 54.53 24.85 -14.22
C THR A 54 53.86 23.89 -15.21
N GLU A 55 54.03 24.29 -16.46
CA GLU A 55 53.69 23.67 -17.73
C GLU A 55 54.71 22.56 -18.07
N ASN A 56 54.27 21.44 -18.66
CA ASN A 56 54.84 20.93 -19.92
C ASN A 56 54.22 19.60 -20.38
N GLU A 57 54.06 19.55 -21.69
CA GLU A 57 53.63 18.47 -22.57
C GLU A 57 54.59 17.26 -22.53
N GLU A 58 54.08 16.05 -22.79
CA GLU A 58 54.37 15.32 -24.03
C GLU A 58 53.69 13.93 -24.04
N GLN A 59 53.07 13.63 -25.19
CA GLN A 59 52.50 12.34 -25.57
C GLN A 59 53.64 11.40 -25.99
N GLN A 60 53.53 10.11 -25.64
CA GLN A 60 54.27 9.03 -26.29
C GLN A 60 53.31 7.99 -26.86
N ASP A 61 53.48 7.76 -28.15
CA ASP A 61 52.96 6.64 -28.95
C ASP A 61 53.46 5.29 -28.43
N ALA A 62 52.62 4.25 -28.57
CA ALA A 62 53.08 2.88 -28.81
C ALA A 62 52.00 2.03 -29.51
N GLN A 63 52.32 1.58 -30.72
CA GLN A 63 51.70 0.45 -31.41
C GLN A 63 51.86 -0.85 -30.59
N VAL A 64 50.88 -1.77 -30.66
CA VAL A 64 51.12 -3.22 -30.65
C VAL A 64 50.14 -3.95 -31.57
N THR A 65 50.69 -4.89 -32.32
CA THR A 65 50.10 -5.77 -33.34
C THR A 65 49.60 -7.10 -32.75
N GLU A 66 48.72 -7.77 -33.54
CA GLU A 66 48.46 -9.22 -33.66
C GLU A 66 47.34 -9.94 -32.86
N VAL A 67 46.64 -10.76 -33.66
CA VAL A 67 45.51 -11.70 -33.49
C VAL A 67 46.08 -13.11 -33.09
N PRO A 68 45.40 -14.28 -32.94
CA PRO A 68 44.01 -14.70 -33.33
C PRO A 68 43.26 -15.77 -32.47
N SER A 69 42.11 -16.21 -33.03
CA SER A 69 41.31 -17.45 -32.82
C SER A 69 40.23 -17.38 -31.71
N VAL A 70 38.98 -17.85 -31.90
CA VAL A 70 38.51 -19.20 -32.31
C VAL A 70 37.15 -19.15 -33.06
N LYS A 71 36.91 -20.23 -33.82
CA LYS A 71 35.85 -20.61 -34.78
C LYS A 71 34.41 -20.69 -34.22
N GLU A 72 33.42 -20.53 -35.10
CA GLU A 72 32.40 -21.57 -35.36
C GLU A 72 31.64 -21.31 -36.70
N ASP A 73 31.75 -22.28 -37.60
CA ASP A 73 30.79 -22.86 -38.57
C ASP A 73 29.65 -21.95 -39.10
N GLY A 74 29.42 -21.77 -40.41
CA GLY A 74 29.64 -22.69 -41.52
C GLY A 74 28.28 -23.11 -42.08
N ASP A 75 27.73 -22.30 -43.00
CA ASP A 75 26.76 -22.83 -43.96
C ASP A 75 26.84 -22.07 -45.30
N TRP A 76 27.36 -22.78 -46.29
CA TRP A 76 27.53 -22.35 -47.68
C TRP A 76 26.45 -23.00 -48.56
N LYS A 77 25.75 -22.16 -49.33
CA LYS A 77 25.15 -22.47 -50.65
C LYS A 77 25.11 -21.14 -51.43
N ASP A 78 25.37 -20.99 -52.73
CA ASP A 78 26.07 -21.69 -53.82
C ASP A 78 26.15 -20.60 -54.93
N PRO A 79 27.31 -20.32 -55.56
CA PRO A 79 27.43 -19.24 -56.53
C PRO A 79 27.42 -19.78 -57.96
N TYR A 80 26.30 -19.67 -58.67
CA TYR A 80 26.18 -19.39 -60.11
C TYR A 80 24.77 -19.79 -60.57
N TYR A 81 23.86 -18.82 -60.70
CA TYR A 81 22.94 -18.76 -61.85
C TYR A 81 22.40 -17.34 -62.00
N ASP A 82 22.63 -16.82 -63.20
CA ASP A 82 21.94 -15.74 -63.90
C ASP A 82 22.03 -14.28 -63.41
N THR A 83 23.07 -13.65 -63.94
CA THR A 83 22.98 -12.35 -64.60
C THR A 83 21.68 -12.14 -65.41
N VAL A 84 20.72 -11.42 -64.84
CA VAL A 84 20.03 -10.34 -65.58
C VAL A 84 19.95 -9.12 -64.68
N ARG A 85 20.87 -8.18 -64.94
CA ARG A 85 20.79 -6.80 -64.47
C ARG A 85 19.43 -6.20 -64.86
N ARG A 86 18.50 -6.17 -63.92
CA ARG A 86 17.65 -4.99 -63.75
C ARG A 86 18.34 -4.12 -62.72
N THR A 87 18.99 -3.07 -63.21
CA THR A 87 19.40 -1.89 -62.45
C THR A 87 18.19 -1.34 -61.69
N ARG A 88 17.96 -1.81 -60.47
CA ARG A 88 17.27 -1.00 -59.46
C ARG A 88 18.29 0.04 -59.04
N SER A 89 18.07 1.28 -59.47
CA SER A 89 18.60 2.46 -58.81
C SER A 89 18.36 2.31 -57.30
N VAL A 90 19.41 1.99 -56.54
CA VAL A 90 19.37 2.07 -55.07
C VAL A 90 19.09 3.53 -54.77
N ALA A 91 17.90 3.82 -54.25
CA ALA A 91 17.59 5.15 -53.77
C ALA A 91 18.56 5.43 -52.62
N LEU A 92 19.48 6.38 -52.80
CA LEU A 92 20.41 6.77 -51.76
C LEU A 92 19.62 7.25 -50.55
N GLU A 93 19.96 6.75 -49.36
CA GLU A 93 19.32 7.20 -48.13
C GLU A 93 19.69 8.66 -47.84
N LYS A 94 18.74 9.41 -47.23
CA LYS A 94 19.02 10.76 -46.77
C LYS A 94 19.76 10.71 -45.43
N PRO A 95 20.75 11.59 -45.20
CA PRO A 95 21.37 11.71 -43.89
C PRO A 95 20.34 12.08 -42.80
N GLU A 96 20.56 11.61 -41.58
CA GLU A 96 19.88 12.11 -40.39
C GLU A 96 20.17 13.61 -40.20
N LYS A 97 19.35 14.29 -39.38
CA LYS A 97 19.62 15.69 -38.99
C LYS A 97 21.00 15.80 -38.32
N ALA A 98 21.74 16.84 -38.67
CA ALA A 98 23.00 17.14 -38.00
C ALA A 98 22.74 17.57 -36.56
N THR A 99 23.63 17.19 -35.64
CA THR A 99 23.70 17.78 -34.31
C THR A 99 24.51 19.07 -34.40
N ILE A 100 23.92 20.20 -33.99
CA ILE A 100 24.55 21.53 -34.06
C ILE A 100 24.74 22.07 -32.64
N LYS A 101 25.97 22.45 -32.31
CA LYS A 101 26.30 23.21 -31.09
C LYS A 101 26.73 24.62 -31.49
N THR A 102 26.02 25.62 -30.99
CA THR A 102 26.32 27.03 -31.23
C THR A 102 27.09 27.62 -30.05
N VAL A 103 28.06 28.49 -30.33
CA VAL A 103 28.89 29.15 -29.31
C VAL A 103 29.02 30.63 -29.68
N SER A 104 28.81 31.53 -28.72
CA SER A 104 29.07 32.95 -28.91
C SER A 104 30.58 33.24 -28.87
N ASN A 105 31.06 34.17 -29.69
CA ASN A 105 32.47 34.61 -29.68
C ASN A 105 32.78 35.58 -28.52
N GLY A 106 31.80 35.89 -27.67
CA GLY A 106 31.96 36.69 -26.47
C GLY A 106 31.44 38.12 -26.62
N VAL A 107 31.51 38.86 -25.50
CA VAL A 107 30.96 40.21 -25.36
C VAL A 107 31.57 41.18 -26.36
N GLY A 108 30.73 41.94 -27.05
CA GLY A 108 31.12 42.98 -28.01
C GLY A 108 31.46 42.47 -29.41
N THR A 109 31.35 41.15 -29.67
CA THR A 109 31.72 40.56 -30.97
C THR A 109 30.57 40.51 -31.98
N GLY A 110 29.31 40.51 -31.52
CA GLY A 110 28.11 40.36 -32.32
C GLY A 110 27.97 39.01 -33.04
N THR A 111 28.88 38.06 -32.81
CA THR A 111 29.06 36.88 -33.65
C THR A 111 29.22 35.59 -32.85
N GLY A 112 29.08 34.47 -33.54
CA GLY A 112 29.21 33.13 -32.99
C GLY A 112 29.57 32.10 -34.06
N VAL A 113 29.75 30.86 -33.61
CA VAL A 113 30.15 29.73 -34.45
C VAL A 113 29.18 28.56 -34.30
N MET A 114 29.00 27.81 -35.37
CA MET A 114 28.30 26.52 -35.36
C MET A 114 29.30 25.39 -35.51
N ASN A 115 29.21 24.41 -34.61
CA ASN A 115 29.89 23.13 -34.70
C ASN A 115 28.88 22.05 -35.04
N LEU A 116 29.00 21.47 -36.22
CA LEU A 116 28.08 20.48 -36.77
C LEU A 116 28.71 19.09 -36.68
N SER A 117 27.89 18.07 -36.43
CA SER A 117 28.27 16.66 -36.52
C SER A 117 27.11 15.82 -37.04
N TRP A 118 27.41 14.76 -37.79
CA TRP A 118 26.41 13.86 -38.38
C TRP A 118 26.97 12.44 -38.50
N LYS A 119 26.08 11.46 -38.65
CA LYS A 119 26.49 10.06 -38.88
C LYS A 119 27.05 9.89 -40.30
N ALA A 120 28.07 9.03 -40.43
CA ALA A 120 28.61 8.67 -41.72
C ALA A 120 27.56 7.89 -42.55
N MET A 121 27.42 8.26 -43.82
CA MET A 121 26.60 7.55 -44.80
C MET A 121 27.44 6.47 -45.51
N PRO A 122 26.98 5.21 -45.58
CA PRO A 122 27.69 4.16 -46.29
C PRO A 122 27.96 4.52 -47.75
N GLY A 123 29.23 4.40 -48.18
CA GLY A 123 29.65 4.66 -49.56
C GLY A 123 29.80 6.15 -49.95
N ALA A 124 29.58 7.08 -49.02
CA ALA A 124 29.80 8.50 -49.28
C ALA A 124 31.30 8.80 -49.47
N THR A 125 31.61 9.60 -50.49
CA THR A 125 32.95 10.09 -50.82
C THR A 125 33.20 11.51 -50.29
N GLY A 126 32.16 12.18 -49.79
CA GLY A 126 32.25 13.52 -49.23
C GLY A 126 30.90 14.02 -48.70
N TYR A 127 30.88 15.25 -48.20
CA TYR A 127 29.66 15.90 -47.73
C TYR A 127 29.61 17.36 -48.15
N LYS A 128 28.40 17.91 -48.21
CA LYS A 128 28.15 19.35 -48.30
C LYS A 128 27.29 19.79 -47.11
N VAL A 129 27.69 20.90 -46.49
CA VAL A 129 26.87 21.62 -45.52
C VAL A 129 26.08 22.70 -46.26
N ILE A 130 24.80 22.80 -45.93
CA ILE A 130 23.86 23.67 -46.63
C ILE A 130 23.24 24.63 -45.62
N ILE A 131 23.44 25.94 -45.81
CA ILE A 131 22.93 26.97 -44.90
C ILE A 131 22.00 27.90 -45.66
N GLY A 132 20.79 28.11 -45.13
CA GLY A 132 19.84 29.05 -45.72
C GLY A 132 20.21 30.50 -45.42
N ASN A 133 20.29 31.34 -46.45
CA ASN A 133 20.61 32.77 -46.31
C ASN A 133 19.34 33.66 -46.21
N GLY A 134 18.14 33.09 -46.33
CA GLY A 134 16.86 33.83 -46.37
C GLY A 134 16.24 33.95 -47.77
N TYR A 135 17.03 33.73 -48.83
CA TYR A 135 16.58 33.74 -50.23
C TYR A 135 16.67 32.36 -50.87
N ASN A 136 17.77 31.65 -50.60
CA ASN A 136 18.08 30.32 -51.09
C ASN A 136 19.02 29.60 -50.10
N TYR A 137 19.42 28.39 -50.49
CA TYR A 137 20.46 27.63 -49.80
C TYR A 137 21.84 27.89 -50.42
N GLU A 138 22.84 28.09 -49.57
CA GLU A 138 24.26 28.15 -49.95
C GLU A 138 24.95 26.83 -49.57
N TYR A 139 25.85 26.36 -50.43
CA TYR A 139 26.46 25.03 -50.32
C TYR A 139 27.97 25.13 -50.05
N PHE A 140 28.42 24.47 -48.99
CA PHE A 140 29.81 24.41 -48.57
C PHE A 140 30.30 22.97 -48.70
N THR A 141 31.28 22.71 -49.56
CA THR A 141 31.88 21.37 -49.70
C THR A 141 32.89 21.17 -48.57
N VAL A 142 32.70 20.12 -47.77
CA VAL A 142 33.47 19.90 -46.54
C VAL A 142 34.37 18.65 -46.58
N GLY A 143 34.36 17.92 -47.69
CA GLY A 143 35.14 16.68 -47.85
C GLY A 143 34.52 15.48 -47.14
N ASN A 144 35.27 14.39 -47.01
CA ASN A 144 34.81 13.16 -46.37
C ASN A 144 34.99 13.22 -44.85
N VAL A 145 34.22 14.08 -44.21
CA VAL A 145 34.22 14.29 -42.76
C VAL A 145 32.80 14.14 -42.21
N THR A 146 32.69 13.79 -40.92
CA THR A 146 31.43 13.68 -40.19
C THR A 146 31.21 14.84 -39.21
N SER A 147 32.08 15.84 -39.25
CA SER A 147 31.97 17.07 -38.48
C SER A 147 32.54 18.25 -39.25
N TRP A 148 31.99 19.44 -39.00
CA TRP A 148 32.46 20.68 -39.61
C TRP A 148 32.13 21.88 -38.72
N THR A 149 32.95 22.93 -38.78
CA THR A 149 32.76 24.16 -38.01
C THR A 149 32.78 25.38 -38.91
N THR A 150 31.94 26.37 -38.59
CA THR A 150 31.97 27.69 -39.22
C THR A 150 33.11 28.56 -38.69
N LYS A 151 33.77 28.16 -37.60
CA LYS A 151 34.84 28.92 -36.96
C LYS A 151 36.01 29.17 -37.92
N GLY A 152 36.39 30.43 -38.05
CA GLY A 152 37.46 30.91 -38.92
C GLY A 152 37.13 30.83 -40.41
N LYS A 153 35.87 30.59 -40.79
CA LYS A 153 35.49 30.38 -42.20
C LYS A 153 35.05 31.65 -42.91
N GLY A 154 34.79 32.74 -42.18
CA GLY A 154 34.45 34.04 -42.78
C GLY A 154 33.30 33.94 -43.79
N ILE A 155 32.23 33.21 -43.45
CA ILE A 155 31.13 32.90 -44.38
C ILE A 155 29.99 33.91 -44.33
N PHE A 156 29.91 34.75 -43.31
CA PHE A 156 28.81 35.69 -43.13
C PHE A 156 29.12 37.03 -43.80
N PRO A 157 28.15 37.76 -44.39
CA PRO A 157 28.44 39.08 -44.96
C PRO A 157 28.95 40.04 -43.89
N THR A 158 29.92 40.89 -44.26
CA THR A 158 30.40 41.96 -43.38
C THR A 158 29.31 42.99 -43.09
N LYS A 159 29.44 43.76 -42.01
CA LYS A 159 28.49 44.83 -41.67
C LYS A 159 28.29 45.82 -42.82
N ALA A 160 29.37 46.21 -43.51
CA ALA A 160 29.32 47.11 -44.66
C ALA A 160 28.57 46.52 -45.86
N GLU A 161 28.61 45.20 -46.04
CA GLU A 161 27.85 44.49 -47.08
C GLU A 161 26.38 44.38 -46.72
N LEU A 162 26.05 44.04 -45.46
CA LEU A 162 24.68 44.04 -44.96
C LEU A 162 24.03 45.42 -45.09
N ASP A 163 24.76 46.50 -44.78
CA ASP A 163 24.25 47.87 -44.89
C ASP A 163 23.96 48.30 -46.34
N LYS A 164 24.62 47.65 -47.31
CA LYS A 164 24.33 47.80 -48.75
C LYS A 164 23.18 46.91 -49.24
N GLY A 165 22.53 46.16 -48.34
CA GLY A 165 21.45 45.25 -48.70
C GLY A 165 21.93 43.90 -49.24
N LEU A 166 23.22 43.56 -49.11
CA LEU A 166 23.73 42.25 -49.52
C LEU A 166 23.36 41.18 -48.49
N TYR A 167 23.25 39.93 -48.96
CA TYR A 167 22.70 38.82 -48.16
C TYR A 167 23.27 37.44 -48.50
N ARG A 168 24.21 37.33 -49.43
CA ARG A 168 24.79 36.03 -49.83
C ARG A 168 25.93 35.66 -48.88
N PHE A 169 25.98 34.40 -48.45
CA PHE A 169 27.14 33.93 -47.69
C PHE A 169 28.39 33.91 -48.57
N HIS A 170 29.53 34.19 -47.95
CA HIS A 170 30.84 34.08 -48.57
C HIS A 170 31.27 32.62 -48.63
N THR A 171 31.67 32.19 -49.83
CA THR A 171 32.35 30.90 -50.05
C THR A 171 33.86 31.09 -50.26
N ASP A 172 34.32 32.34 -50.35
CA ASP A 172 35.72 32.74 -50.53
C ASP A 172 36.43 33.07 -49.20
N GLY A 173 35.70 33.00 -48.08
CA GLY A 173 36.23 33.25 -46.74
C GLY A 173 36.50 34.72 -46.41
N LYS A 174 36.04 35.67 -47.22
CA LYS A 174 36.26 37.12 -47.00
C LYS A 174 35.22 37.81 -46.12
N GLY A 175 34.22 37.07 -45.67
CA GLY A 175 33.20 37.56 -44.76
C GLY A 175 33.63 37.53 -43.29
N THR A 176 32.65 37.59 -42.40
CA THR A 176 32.83 37.48 -40.95
C THR A 176 32.35 36.12 -40.42
N GLU A 177 32.51 35.89 -39.12
CA GLU A 177 31.77 34.85 -38.41
C GLU A 177 30.26 35.09 -38.49
N LEU A 178 29.47 34.03 -38.26
CA LEU A 178 28.01 34.11 -38.26
C LEU A 178 27.54 35.11 -37.19
N ALA A 179 26.58 35.96 -37.54
CA ALA A 179 26.00 36.88 -36.56
C ALA A 179 25.18 36.14 -35.49
N ASN A 180 25.23 36.63 -34.25
CA ASN A 180 24.34 36.15 -33.19
C ASN A 180 22.87 36.49 -33.49
N ASP A 181 22.62 37.58 -34.23
CA ASP A 181 21.30 37.96 -34.73
C ASP A 181 21.30 38.06 -36.27
N PRO A 182 20.80 37.05 -37.00
CA PRO A 182 20.73 37.08 -38.47
C PRO A 182 19.59 37.95 -39.02
N THR A 183 18.81 38.65 -38.19
CA THR A 183 17.60 39.35 -38.65
C THR A 183 17.88 40.35 -39.78
N GLN A 184 19.01 41.05 -39.75
CA GLN A 184 19.38 41.99 -40.81
C GLN A 184 19.65 41.28 -42.15
N LEU A 185 20.28 40.10 -42.13
CA LEU A 185 20.48 39.27 -43.32
C LEU A 185 19.14 38.93 -43.96
N TYR A 186 18.19 38.46 -43.15
CA TYR A 186 16.87 38.06 -43.64
C TYR A 186 16.02 39.24 -44.08
N GLU A 187 16.13 40.41 -43.44
CA GLU A 187 15.47 41.63 -43.90
C GLU A 187 15.96 42.05 -45.29
N ASN A 188 17.27 41.91 -45.57
CA ASN A 188 17.84 42.18 -46.88
C ASN A 188 17.28 41.20 -47.94
N THR A 189 17.18 39.90 -47.62
CA THR A 189 16.56 38.93 -48.54
C THR A 189 15.09 39.20 -48.83
N PHE A 190 14.35 39.68 -47.82
CA PHE A 190 12.95 40.11 -47.98
C PHE A 190 12.83 41.29 -48.94
N LYS A 191 13.65 42.32 -48.77
CA LYS A 191 13.71 43.47 -49.69
C LYS A 191 14.13 43.06 -51.11
N ALA A 192 14.92 42.00 -51.25
CA ALA A 192 15.29 41.41 -52.54
C ALA A 192 14.19 40.53 -53.18
N GLY A 193 13.02 40.38 -52.53
CA GLY A 193 11.86 39.68 -53.08
C GLY A 193 11.82 38.17 -52.81
N THR A 194 12.44 37.68 -51.73
CA THR A 194 12.31 36.26 -51.34
C THR A 194 10.86 35.90 -51.00
N THR A 195 10.47 34.65 -51.27
CA THR A 195 9.22 34.05 -50.79
C THR A 195 9.42 33.21 -49.52
N TRP A 196 10.64 33.12 -49.00
CA TRP A 196 10.96 32.36 -47.78
C TRP A 196 10.51 33.09 -46.51
N THR A 197 10.04 32.34 -45.53
CA THR A 197 9.49 32.87 -44.27
C THR A 197 10.54 33.03 -43.16
N LEU A 198 11.77 33.44 -43.50
CA LEU A 198 12.85 33.67 -42.53
C LEU A 198 12.95 35.12 -42.02
N ARG A 199 12.17 36.04 -42.58
CA ARG A 199 12.12 37.43 -42.11
C ARG A 199 11.76 37.49 -40.62
N GLY A 200 12.55 38.25 -39.84
CA GLY A 200 12.36 38.41 -38.40
C GLY A 200 12.80 37.21 -37.54
N GLN A 201 13.32 36.14 -38.15
CA GLN A 201 13.77 34.96 -37.42
C GLN A 201 15.20 35.16 -36.89
N LYS A 202 15.47 34.70 -35.67
CA LYS A 202 16.80 34.71 -35.04
C LYS A 202 17.57 33.39 -35.17
N LYS A 203 17.06 32.48 -36.00
CA LYS A 203 17.61 31.14 -36.20
C LYS A 203 18.20 31.00 -37.59
N TYR A 204 19.19 30.14 -37.72
CA TYR A 204 19.69 29.63 -38.98
C TYR A 204 19.05 28.29 -39.29
N ILE A 205 18.92 27.96 -40.57
CA ILE A 205 18.47 26.65 -41.03
C ILE A 205 19.61 25.95 -41.76
N VAL A 206 19.87 24.72 -41.36
CA VAL A 206 21.03 23.95 -41.79
C VAL A 206 20.60 22.56 -42.23
N ARG A 207 21.20 22.06 -43.31
CA ARG A 207 21.08 20.68 -43.78
C ARG A 207 22.46 20.12 -44.14
N VAL A 208 22.54 18.81 -44.21
CA VAL A 208 23.72 18.08 -44.72
C VAL A 208 23.29 17.16 -45.84
N LEU A 209 24.09 17.04 -46.90
CA LEU A 209 23.95 15.96 -47.89
C LEU A 209 25.27 15.21 -48.02
N ALA A 210 25.18 13.92 -48.33
CA ALA A 210 26.32 13.09 -48.69
C ALA A 210 26.57 13.17 -50.20
N THR A 211 27.83 13.20 -50.62
CA THR A 211 28.26 13.15 -52.01
C THR A 211 28.86 11.79 -52.31
N TYR A 212 28.53 11.23 -53.48
CA TYR A 212 28.96 9.93 -53.94
C TYR A 212 29.70 10.08 -55.28
N THR A 213 30.37 9.03 -55.73
CA THR A 213 30.98 8.99 -57.08
C THR A 213 29.95 9.22 -58.20
N SER A 214 28.69 8.88 -57.96
CA SER A 214 27.56 9.11 -58.86
C SER A 214 26.94 10.51 -58.78
N GLY A 215 27.37 11.36 -57.84
CA GLY A 215 26.83 12.70 -57.61
C GLY A 215 26.29 12.94 -56.20
N ASP A 216 25.59 14.07 -56.01
CA ASP A 216 25.00 14.45 -54.73
C ASP A 216 23.80 13.55 -54.37
N GLY A 217 23.76 13.05 -53.14
CA GLY A 217 22.61 12.36 -52.58
C GLY A 217 21.53 13.32 -52.05
N PRO A 218 20.44 12.79 -51.49
CA PRO A 218 19.38 13.62 -50.89
C PRO A 218 19.86 14.38 -49.65
N THR A 219 19.26 15.54 -49.40
CA THR A 219 19.53 16.35 -48.20
C THR A 219 18.86 15.78 -46.96
N SER A 220 19.48 15.96 -45.80
CA SER A 220 18.85 15.79 -44.50
C SER A 220 17.62 16.69 -44.34
N ASP A 221 16.81 16.39 -43.31
CA ASP A 221 15.79 17.33 -42.85
C ASP A 221 16.43 18.60 -42.28
N ILE A 222 15.65 19.69 -42.19
CA ILE A 222 16.11 20.96 -41.63
C ILE A 222 16.45 20.79 -40.15
N THR A 223 17.63 21.27 -39.80
CA THR A 223 18.04 21.53 -38.42
C THR A 223 18.05 23.04 -38.20
N GLU A 224 17.35 23.49 -37.17
CA GLU A 224 17.34 24.91 -36.78
C GLU A 224 18.43 25.15 -35.74
N ALA A 225 19.16 26.26 -35.86
CA ALA A 225 20.24 26.63 -34.95
C ALA A 225 20.08 28.08 -34.51
N VAL A 226 20.00 28.31 -33.19
CA VAL A 226 19.97 29.65 -32.59
C VAL A 226 21.34 29.94 -31.99
N MET A 227 21.88 31.13 -32.24
CA MET A 227 23.13 31.54 -31.59
C MET A 227 22.87 31.98 -30.15
N PRO A 228 23.75 31.63 -29.19
CA PRO A 228 23.64 32.13 -27.83
C PRO A 228 23.80 33.66 -27.78
N PRO A 229 23.20 34.33 -26.79
CA PRO A 229 23.53 35.73 -26.50
C PRO A 229 25.02 35.86 -26.13
N GLU A 230 25.56 37.07 -26.27
CA GLU A 230 26.94 37.39 -25.88
C GLU A 230 27.21 37.23 -24.38
N THR A 231 26.19 37.51 -23.57
CA THR A 231 26.19 37.27 -22.13
C THR A 231 25.30 36.07 -21.85
N LEU A 232 25.90 34.99 -21.34
CA LEU A 232 25.12 33.82 -20.94
C LEU A 232 24.17 34.20 -19.79
N PRO A 233 22.96 33.63 -19.76
CA PRO A 233 22.03 33.84 -18.66
C PRO A 233 22.64 33.44 -17.31
N ALA A 234 22.13 34.06 -16.24
CA ALA A 234 22.46 33.64 -14.88
C ALA A 234 22.09 32.17 -14.66
N LYS A 235 22.89 31.45 -13.86
CA LYS A 235 22.55 30.09 -13.44
C LYS A 235 21.27 30.09 -12.60
N PRO A 236 20.44 29.03 -12.69
CA PRO A 236 19.31 28.89 -11.78
C PRO A 236 19.76 28.90 -10.32
N GLU A 237 18.91 29.43 -9.44
CA GLU A 237 19.12 29.36 -8.00
C GLU A 237 19.03 27.89 -7.51
N LYS A 238 19.48 27.63 -6.27
CA LYS A 238 19.33 26.30 -5.66
C LYS A 238 17.85 25.91 -5.60
N SER A 239 17.55 24.66 -5.96
CA SER A 239 16.21 24.11 -5.77
C SER A 239 15.91 23.88 -4.30
N THR A 240 14.64 23.93 -3.93
CA THR A 240 14.10 23.43 -2.67
C THR A 240 13.64 21.99 -2.88
N ILE A 241 14.01 21.08 -1.97
CA ILE A 241 13.65 19.66 -2.06
C ILE A 241 12.95 19.25 -0.77
N LYS A 242 11.76 18.64 -0.93
CA LYS A 242 11.07 17.93 0.15
C LYS A 242 11.17 16.43 -0.12
N THR A 243 11.67 15.67 0.84
CA THR A 243 11.71 14.20 0.76
C THR A 243 10.57 13.57 1.54
N THR A 244 10.10 12.41 1.10
CA THR A 244 8.99 11.68 1.74
C THR A 244 9.21 10.18 1.62
N SER A 245 9.03 9.45 2.73
CA SER A 245 9.14 7.98 2.75
C SER A 245 7.95 7.35 2.01
N SER A 246 8.19 6.21 1.35
CA SER A 246 7.16 5.39 0.71
C SER A 246 6.36 4.54 1.71
N GLY A 247 6.70 4.58 2.99
CA GLY A 247 6.00 3.86 4.07
C GLY A 247 6.88 2.82 4.75
N ALA A 248 6.32 2.23 5.82
CA ALA A 248 7.04 1.30 6.68
C ALA A 248 7.52 0.05 5.93
N GLY A 249 8.81 -0.26 6.07
CA GLY A 249 9.43 -1.48 5.53
C GLY A 249 9.64 -1.48 4.02
N THR A 250 9.56 -0.32 3.36
CA THR A 250 9.71 -0.23 1.90
C THR A 250 11.15 -0.05 1.45
N GLY A 251 12.04 0.47 2.30
CA GLY A 251 13.41 0.81 1.92
C GLY A 251 13.53 2.02 0.99
N THR A 252 12.44 2.77 0.73
CA THR A 252 12.38 3.78 -0.32
C THR A 252 11.64 5.07 0.04
N GLY A 253 11.82 6.10 -0.79
CA GLY A 253 11.13 7.38 -0.76
C GLY A 253 11.21 8.16 -2.07
N HIS A 254 10.67 9.37 -2.08
CA HIS A 254 10.66 10.27 -3.23
C HIS A 254 11.05 11.70 -2.87
N MET A 255 11.43 12.48 -3.88
CA MET A 255 11.79 13.90 -3.81
C MET A 255 10.79 14.73 -4.60
N ASP A 256 10.21 15.75 -3.96
CA ASP A 256 9.51 16.85 -4.61
C ASP A 256 10.47 18.04 -4.73
N ILE A 257 10.82 18.40 -5.96
CA ILE A 257 11.87 19.36 -6.29
C ILE A 257 11.23 20.61 -6.89
N THR A 258 11.48 21.78 -6.32
CA THR A 258 10.95 23.07 -6.79
C THR A 258 12.06 24.08 -7.01
N TRP A 259 11.95 24.92 -8.03
CA TRP A 259 12.91 25.99 -8.33
C TRP A 259 12.23 27.22 -8.91
N GLN A 260 12.97 28.32 -8.99
CA GLN A 260 12.51 29.56 -9.63
C GLN A 260 12.81 29.52 -11.13
N ALA A 261 11.87 30.02 -11.94
CA ALA A 261 12.08 30.15 -13.38
C ALA A 261 13.16 31.21 -13.68
N VAL A 262 14.05 30.92 -14.62
CA VAL A 262 15.03 31.88 -15.15
C VAL A 262 14.53 32.47 -16.49
N PRO A 263 14.71 33.78 -16.72
CA PRO A 263 14.29 34.42 -17.97
C PRO A 263 14.92 33.78 -19.22
N GLY A 264 14.09 33.56 -20.24
CA GLY A 264 14.52 33.04 -21.54
C GLY A 264 14.67 31.51 -21.62
N ALA A 265 14.58 30.78 -20.51
CA ALA A 265 14.53 29.32 -20.55
C ALA A 265 13.22 28.85 -21.18
N ILE A 266 13.32 27.83 -22.01
CA ILE A 266 12.20 27.17 -22.70
C ILE A 266 11.87 25.80 -22.12
N ASP A 267 12.76 25.24 -21.31
CA ASP A 267 12.59 23.99 -20.56
C ASP A 267 13.62 23.92 -19.42
N TYR A 268 13.54 22.87 -18.59
CA TYR A 268 14.54 22.54 -17.58
C TYR A 268 14.86 21.04 -17.60
N LYS A 269 16.01 20.69 -17.02
CA LYS A 269 16.35 19.33 -16.66
C LYS A 269 16.63 19.25 -15.17
N VAL A 270 16.06 18.25 -14.51
CA VAL A 270 16.49 17.83 -13.17
C VAL A 270 17.72 16.95 -13.36
N VAL A 271 18.79 17.26 -12.62
CA VAL A 271 20.09 16.62 -12.75
C VAL A 271 20.44 15.93 -11.44
N ILE A 272 20.51 14.60 -11.42
CA ILE A 272 20.69 13.80 -10.19
C ILE A 272 21.99 13.01 -10.29
N GLY A 273 22.79 13.03 -9.22
CA GLY A 273 24.02 12.25 -9.14
C GLY A 273 23.73 10.76 -8.86
N ASN A 274 24.28 9.87 -9.68
CA ASN A 274 24.12 8.42 -9.54
C ASN A 274 25.34 7.72 -8.88
N GLY A 275 26.30 8.50 -8.38
CA GLY A 275 27.55 8.01 -7.81
C GLY A 275 28.71 7.88 -8.79
N TYR A 276 28.45 7.86 -10.10
CA TYR A 276 29.47 7.89 -11.16
C TYR A 276 29.52 9.23 -11.87
N ASN A 277 28.35 9.75 -12.24
CA ASN A 277 28.17 11.03 -12.91
C ASN A 277 26.79 11.60 -12.60
N TYR A 278 26.46 12.69 -13.26
CA TYR A 278 25.11 13.24 -13.28
C TYR A 278 24.28 12.62 -14.42
N GLU A 279 23.03 12.30 -14.13
CA GLU A 279 22.02 11.96 -15.13
C GLU A 279 20.94 13.04 -15.20
N TYR A 280 20.32 13.17 -16.37
CA TYR A 280 19.48 14.30 -16.74
C TYR A 280 18.06 13.85 -17.08
N PHE A 281 17.07 14.50 -16.47
CA PHE A 281 15.65 14.20 -16.65
C PHE A 281 14.94 15.46 -17.12
N ASN A 282 14.32 15.41 -18.31
CA ASN A 282 13.54 16.54 -18.84
C ASN A 282 12.30 16.78 -17.97
N THR A 283 11.89 18.05 -17.85
CA THR A 283 10.77 18.43 -16.98
C THR A 283 9.53 18.88 -17.74
N GLU A 284 9.61 19.11 -19.05
CA GLU A 284 8.49 19.60 -19.88
C GLU A 284 8.05 21.04 -19.49
N ASN A 285 9.05 21.87 -19.21
CA ASN A 285 8.94 23.31 -18.90
C ASN A 285 8.09 23.63 -17.66
N VAL A 286 8.22 22.80 -16.64
CA VAL A 286 7.69 23.06 -15.30
C VAL A 286 8.79 23.57 -14.37
N THR A 287 8.39 24.18 -13.26
CA THR A 287 9.28 24.62 -12.16
C THR A 287 9.14 23.78 -10.88
N ASN A 288 8.38 22.69 -10.96
CA ASN A 288 8.21 21.70 -9.92
C ASN A 288 8.21 20.31 -10.55
N TRP A 289 8.94 19.37 -9.96
CA TRP A 289 9.08 18.02 -10.50
C TRP A 289 9.26 17.03 -9.36
N SER A 290 8.52 15.93 -9.40
CA SER A 290 8.56 14.89 -8.36
C SER A 290 9.17 13.61 -8.91
N THR A 291 9.98 12.89 -8.13
CA THR A 291 10.41 11.53 -8.49
C THR A 291 9.32 10.49 -8.29
N LYS A 292 8.24 10.84 -7.57
CA LYS A 292 7.18 9.91 -7.19
C LYS A 292 6.52 9.26 -8.40
N GLY A 293 6.43 7.94 -8.38
CA GLY A 293 5.86 7.09 -9.41
C GLY A 293 6.69 7.02 -10.69
N LYS A 294 7.88 7.66 -10.74
CA LYS A 294 8.72 7.65 -11.94
C LYS A 294 9.59 6.40 -12.05
N ASN A 295 9.79 5.68 -10.94
CA ASN A 295 10.50 4.40 -10.92
C ASN A 295 11.86 4.46 -11.64
N ILE A 296 12.66 5.47 -11.32
CA ILE A 296 13.94 5.74 -12.00
C ILE A 296 15.14 5.17 -11.24
N PHE A 297 14.98 4.72 -10.00
CA PHE A 297 16.06 4.12 -9.23
C PHE A 297 16.25 2.65 -9.63
N PRO A 298 17.48 2.09 -9.67
CA PRO A 298 17.67 0.68 -10.01
C PRO A 298 16.98 -0.25 -9.01
N THR A 299 16.43 -1.36 -9.49
CA THR A 299 15.85 -2.40 -8.63
C THR A 299 16.91 -3.02 -7.71
N GLN A 300 16.47 -3.66 -6.63
CA GLN A 300 17.40 -4.34 -5.70
C GLN A 300 18.26 -5.41 -6.41
N ALA A 301 17.72 -6.11 -7.40
CA ALA A 301 18.45 -7.09 -8.19
C ALA A 301 19.53 -6.42 -9.07
N GLU A 302 19.24 -5.25 -9.64
CA GLU A 302 20.19 -4.48 -10.43
C GLU A 302 21.30 -3.89 -9.56
N ILE A 303 20.96 -3.36 -8.38
CA ILE A 303 21.95 -2.93 -7.38
C ILE A 303 22.86 -4.11 -6.99
N ALA A 304 22.30 -5.30 -6.73
CA ALA A 304 23.09 -6.49 -6.43
C ALA A 304 24.01 -6.92 -7.60
N ASN A 305 23.58 -6.67 -8.84
CA ASN A 305 24.37 -6.88 -10.06
C ASN A 305 25.31 -5.70 -10.38
N LYS A 306 25.66 -4.88 -9.39
CA LYS A 306 26.61 -3.76 -9.48
C LYS A 306 26.17 -2.65 -10.44
N GLN A 307 24.87 -2.53 -10.74
CA GLN A 307 24.36 -1.44 -11.55
C GLN A 307 24.18 -0.16 -10.73
N TYR A 308 24.36 0.98 -11.38
CA TYR A 308 24.27 2.30 -10.74
C TYR A 308 23.56 3.35 -11.60
N LYS A 309 23.14 3.02 -12.82
CA LYS A 309 22.50 3.98 -13.74
C LYS A 309 21.01 4.06 -13.46
N PHE A 310 20.45 5.27 -13.50
CA PHE A 310 19.02 5.45 -13.35
C PHE A 310 18.25 4.98 -14.59
N HIS A 311 17.03 4.50 -14.38
CA HIS A 311 16.11 4.15 -15.44
C HIS A 311 15.52 5.40 -16.08
N GLN A 312 15.47 5.40 -17.42
CA GLN A 312 14.75 6.39 -18.22
C GLN A 312 13.43 5.83 -18.77
N ASP A 313 13.19 4.52 -18.60
CA ASP A 313 12.02 3.79 -19.11
C ASP A 313 10.95 3.50 -18.03
N GLY A 314 11.18 3.96 -16.80
CA GLY A 314 10.26 3.79 -15.68
C GLY A 314 10.14 2.36 -15.15
N LYS A 315 11.09 1.47 -15.47
CA LYS A 315 11.09 0.07 -15.00
C LYS A 315 11.87 -0.18 -13.71
N GLY A 316 12.42 0.87 -13.12
CA GLY A 316 13.10 0.79 -11.84
C GLY A 316 12.12 0.80 -10.66
N VAL A 317 12.54 1.43 -9.57
CA VAL A 317 11.79 1.60 -8.33
C VAL A 317 11.91 3.05 -7.81
N GLU A 318 11.22 3.36 -6.72
CA GLU A 318 11.42 4.60 -5.96
C GLU A 318 12.85 4.69 -5.40
N PHE A 319 13.29 5.89 -5.08
CA PHE A 319 14.65 6.09 -4.57
C PHE A 319 14.87 5.36 -3.26
N ALA A 320 16.02 4.69 -3.13
CA ALA A 320 16.39 4.05 -1.87
C ALA A 320 16.52 5.09 -0.75
N SER A 321 16.08 4.73 0.46
CA SER A 321 16.29 5.54 1.66
C SER A 321 17.77 5.68 2.00
N ASP A 322 18.59 4.71 1.57
CA ASP A 322 20.05 4.74 1.67
C ASP A 322 20.72 4.51 0.30
N PRO A 323 21.32 5.54 -0.33
CA PRO A 323 21.97 5.41 -1.63
C PRO A 323 23.37 4.78 -1.60
N ARG A 324 23.93 4.41 -0.44
CA ARG A 324 25.34 3.99 -0.37
C ARG A 324 25.66 2.79 -1.26
N ALA A 325 24.72 1.86 -1.44
CA ALA A 325 24.89 0.73 -2.36
C ALA A 325 25.02 1.17 -3.83
N LEU A 326 24.18 2.13 -4.27
CA LEU A 326 24.28 2.75 -5.60
C LEU A 326 25.66 3.40 -5.80
N TYR A 327 26.11 4.16 -4.81
CA TYR A 327 27.37 4.89 -4.89
C TYR A 327 28.60 3.99 -4.80
N GLU A 328 28.54 2.89 -4.04
CA GLU A 328 29.58 1.86 -4.06
C GLU A 328 29.68 1.23 -5.45
N ASN A 329 28.56 0.92 -6.10
CA ASN A 329 28.56 0.40 -7.46
C ASN A 329 29.21 1.38 -8.46
N GLY A 330 28.87 2.68 -8.34
CA GLY A 330 29.53 3.73 -9.13
C GLY A 330 31.04 3.80 -8.88
N TYR A 331 31.49 3.72 -7.63
CA TYR A 331 32.90 3.69 -7.27
C TYR A 331 33.62 2.48 -7.86
N GLN A 332 33.04 1.28 -7.74
CA GLN A 332 33.59 0.04 -8.29
C GLN A 332 33.68 0.06 -9.82
N ALA A 333 32.84 0.86 -10.50
CA ALA A 333 32.92 1.11 -11.93
C ALA A 333 34.00 2.14 -12.33
N GLY A 334 34.76 2.68 -11.37
CA GLY A 334 35.85 3.64 -11.60
C GLY A 334 35.46 5.11 -11.37
N SER A 335 34.38 5.39 -10.64
CA SER A 335 33.98 6.77 -10.34
C SER A 335 34.97 7.51 -9.44
N THR A 336 35.24 8.76 -9.78
CA THR A 336 35.93 9.75 -8.93
C THR A 336 34.97 10.81 -8.36
N PHE A 337 33.65 10.60 -8.48
CA PHE A 337 32.61 11.60 -8.21
C PHE A 337 32.42 11.93 -6.71
N GLY A 338 33.05 11.17 -5.80
CA GLY A 338 33.14 11.52 -4.38
C GLY A 338 31.88 11.26 -3.55
N LEU A 339 30.88 10.53 -4.08
CA LEU A 339 29.65 10.21 -3.34
C LEU A 339 29.71 8.90 -2.54
N ARG A 340 30.81 8.16 -2.63
CA ARG A 340 30.99 6.92 -1.86
C ARG A 340 30.75 7.19 -0.36
N ASN A 341 29.98 6.31 0.29
CA ASN A 341 29.59 6.40 1.71
C ASN A 341 28.64 7.56 2.08
N GLN A 342 28.18 8.37 1.13
CA GLN A 342 27.23 9.44 1.40
C GLN A 342 25.81 8.89 1.49
N LYS A 343 25.02 9.38 2.47
CA LYS A 343 23.59 9.05 2.64
C LYS A 343 22.64 10.03 1.93
N LYS A 344 23.20 11.06 1.30
CA LYS A 344 22.45 12.12 0.60
C LYS A 344 22.47 11.91 -0.91
N TYR A 345 21.38 12.29 -1.55
CA TYR A 345 21.32 12.57 -2.98
C TYR A 345 21.79 13.99 -3.25
N ILE A 346 22.40 14.19 -4.42
CA ILE A 346 22.75 15.52 -4.91
C ILE A 346 21.96 15.84 -6.17
N VAL A 347 21.36 17.02 -6.19
CA VAL A 347 20.46 17.46 -7.25
C VAL A 347 20.88 18.85 -7.74
N ARG A 348 20.75 19.10 -9.05
CA ARG A 348 20.87 20.42 -9.66
C ARG A 348 19.73 20.63 -10.66
N ILE A 349 19.48 21.89 -11.00
CA ILE A 349 18.56 22.29 -12.07
C ILE A 349 19.37 22.88 -13.22
N LEU A 350 19.15 22.37 -14.43
CA LEU A 350 19.73 22.90 -15.67
C LEU A 350 18.64 23.62 -16.45
N ALA A 351 18.85 24.90 -16.77
CA ALA A 351 17.96 25.64 -17.65
C ALA A 351 18.28 25.35 -19.12
N VAL A 352 17.27 25.09 -19.94
CA VAL A 352 17.39 24.83 -21.38
C VAL A 352 16.89 26.04 -22.15
N TYR A 353 17.67 26.49 -23.12
CA TYR A 353 17.41 27.66 -23.95
C TYR A 353 17.22 27.27 -25.43
N PRO A 354 16.71 28.17 -26.29
CA PRO A 354 16.60 27.89 -27.73
C PRO A 354 17.91 27.52 -28.42
N TRP A 355 19.05 27.89 -27.84
CA TRP A 355 20.39 27.55 -28.32
C TRP A 355 21.01 26.32 -27.64
N GLY A 356 20.31 25.70 -26.68
CA GLY A 356 20.75 24.48 -25.98
C GLY A 356 20.83 24.61 -24.46
N ASP A 357 21.57 23.69 -23.85
CA ASP A 357 21.73 23.60 -22.40
C ASP A 357 22.49 24.81 -21.85
N GLY A 358 21.89 25.47 -20.85
CA GLY A 358 22.48 26.57 -20.11
C GLY A 358 23.24 26.12 -18.86
N PRO A 359 23.61 27.06 -17.98
CA PRO A 359 24.27 26.75 -16.73
C PRO A 359 23.37 25.96 -15.77
N THR A 360 23.99 25.11 -14.94
CA THR A 360 23.32 24.40 -13.84
C THR A 360 23.30 25.24 -12.57
N SER A 361 22.29 25.07 -11.73
CA SER A 361 22.29 25.55 -10.35
C SER A 361 23.46 24.99 -9.53
N ASP A 362 23.65 25.57 -8.34
CA ASP A 362 24.46 24.91 -7.31
C ASP A 362 23.79 23.62 -6.83
N ILE A 363 24.58 22.76 -6.18
CA ILE A 363 24.11 21.50 -5.60
C ILE A 363 23.14 21.77 -4.46
N THR A 364 21.99 21.11 -4.53
CA THR A 364 21.08 20.89 -3.40
C THR A 364 21.22 19.45 -2.93
N ASP A 365 21.48 19.28 -1.64
CA ASP A 365 21.52 17.97 -0.99
C ASP A 365 20.10 17.54 -0.58
N ALA A 366 19.79 16.26 -0.71
CA ALA A 366 18.53 15.67 -0.26
C ALA A 366 18.79 14.38 0.53
N ILE A 367 18.27 14.30 1.74
CA ILE A 367 18.35 13.10 2.60
C ILE A 367 16.96 12.49 2.63
N MET A 368 16.86 11.20 2.30
CA MET A 368 15.60 10.48 2.45
C MET A 368 15.28 10.30 3.94
N PRO A 369 14.03 10.53 4.36
CA PRO A 369 13.65 10.41 5.77
C PRO A 369 13.78 8.97 6.24
N ILE A 370 14.06 8.81 7.53
CA ILE A 370 14.04 7.49 8.18
C ILE A 370 12.63 6.92 8.11
N GLU A 371 12.54 5.65 7.71
CA GLU A 371 11.27 4.97 7.58
C GLU A 371 10.64 4.66 8.94
N GLN A 372 9.31 4.68 8.95
CA GLN A 372 8.55 4.15 10.05
C GLN A 372 8.86 2.66 10.25
N MET A 373 9.04 2.25 11.50
CA MET A 373 9.24 0.84 11.82
C MET A 373 8.07 -0.02 11.34
N ALA A 374 8.37 -1.19 10.76
CA ALA A 374 7.35 -2.18 10.46
C ALA A 374 6.66 -2.65 11.75
N LYS A 375 5.37 -2.99 11.63
CA LYS A 375 4.57 -3.53 12.75
C LYS A 375 5.24 -4.78 13.33
N PRO A 376 5.51 -4.85 14.65
CA PRO A 376 6.22 -5.97 15.24
C PRO A 376 5.34 -7.23 15.29
N THR A 377 5.96 -8.40 15.24
CA THR A 377 5.27 -9.67 15.55
C THR A 377 5.26 -9.86 17.06
N VAL A 378 4.09 -10.16 17.64
CA VAL A 378 3.95 -10.35 19.08
C VAL A 378 3.13 -11.60 19.37
N THR A 379 3.60 -12.42 20.31
CA THR A 379 2.88 -13.59 20.84
C THR A 379 2.74 -13.47 22.35
N SER A 380 1.58 -13.78 22.90
CA SER A 380 1.35 -13.88 24.35
C SER A 380 1.44 -15.32 24.83
N HIS A 381 1.87 -15.46 26.09
CA HIS A 381 2.01 -16.74 26.77
C HIS A 381 1.54 -16.59 28.21
N ARG A 382 0.90 -17.63 28.76
CA ARG A 382 0.66 -17.72 30.20
C ARG A 382 1.97 -18.07 30.90
N SER A 383 2.18 -17.52 32.09
CA SER A 383 3.35 -17.85 32.90
C SER A 383 3.24 -19.27 33.45
N GLU A 384 4.33 -20.01 33.39
CA GLU A 384 4.44 -21.36 33.97
C GLU A 384 4.53 -21.33 35.50
N ASN A 385 4.90 -20.19 36.08
CA ASN A 385 5.18 -20.04 37.52
C ASN A 385 4.01 -19.43 38.29
N ASP A 386 3.10 -18.75 37.59
CA ASP A 386 1.96 -18.04 38.18
C ASP A 386 0.86 -17.90 37.13
N GLU A 387 -0.18 -18.69 37.26
CA GLU A 387 -1.27 -18.75 36.29
C GLU A 387 -2.07 -17.44 36.17
N SER A 388 -1.95 -16.52 37.12
CA SER A 388 -2.58 -15.19 37.08
C SER A 388 -1.83 -14.18 36.20
N THR A 389 -0.64 -14.55 35.70
CA THR A 389 0.23 -13.67 34.92
C THR A 389 0.62 -14.28 33.57
N GLY A 390 1.13 -13.43 32.68
CA GLY A 390 1.61 -13.80 31.36
C GLY A 390 2.79 -12.95 30.92
N TYR A 391 3.28 -13.23 29.71
CA TYR A 391 4.35 -12.47 29.10
C TYR A 391 4.18 -12.39 27.58
N LEU A 392 4.83 -11.39 26.99
CA LEU A 392 4.85 -11.15 25.55
C LEU A 392 6.25 -11.44 25.01
N ASN A 393 6.31 -12.16 23.89
CA ASN A 393 7.50 -12.21 23.05
C ASN A 393 7.26 -11.31 21.83
N VAL A 394 8.19 -10.38 21.60
CA VAL A 394 8.12 -9.33 20.58
C VAL A 394 9.31 -9.52 19.64
N SER A 395 9.08 -9.50 18.32
CA SER A 395 10.14 -9.58 17.32
C SER A 395 9.89 -8.66 16.13
N TRP A 396 10.95 -8.11 15.54
CA TRP A 396 10.90 -7.19 14.40
C TRP A 396 12.07 -7.42 13.45
N GLN A 397 11.99 -6.83 12.26
CA GLN A 397 13.09 -6.87 11.30
C GLN A 397 14.19 -5.86 11.70
N PRO A 398 15.47 -6.22 11.54
CA PRO A 398 16.56 -5.28 11.78
C PRO A 398 16.51 -4.11 10.79
N VAL A 399 16.84 -2.92 11.29
CA VAL A 399 17.05 -1.72 10.48
C VAL A 399 18.54 -1.42 10.41
N THR A 400 19.04 -1.20 9.20
CA THR A 400 20.44 -0.85 8.92
C THR A 400 20.84 0.41 9.71
N ASP A 401 22.05 0.41 10.27
CA ASP A 401 22.61 1.48 11.11
C ASP A 401 21.90 1.77 12.45
N ALA A 402 20.85 1.02 12.81
CA ALA A 402 20.25 1.15 14.14
C ALA A 402 21.28 0.80 15.24
N THR A 403 21.45 1.69 16.22
CA THR A 403 22.36 1.54 17.35
C THR A 403 21.69 0.79 18.50
N SER A 404 20.37 0.88 18.63
CA SER A 404 19.54 0.10 19.55
C SER A 404 18.06 0.14 19.13
N TYR A 405 17.20 -0.55 19.88
CA TYR A 405 15.74 -0.51 19.71
C TYR A 405 15.06 -0.19 21.04
N LYS A 406 13.85 0.34 20.94
CA LYS A 406 12.93 0.51 22.08
C LYS A 406 11.64 -0.25 21.83
N VAL A 407 11.15 -0.98 22.83
CA VAL A 407 9.83 -1.62 22.82
C VAL A 407 8.89 -0.79 23.68
N GLY A 408 7.79 -0.33 23.09
CA GLY A 408 6.74 0.42 23.74
C GLY A 408 5.60 -0.49 24.19
N LEU A 409 5.17 -0.35 25.43
CA LEU A 409 3.96 -0.98 25.97
C LEU A 409 2.97 0.12 26.39
N PHE A 410 1.70 -0.05 26.04
CA PHE A 410 0.65 0.90 26.40
C PHE A 410 0.12 0.62 27.81
N ASN A 411 0.00 1.67 28.63
CA ASN A 411 -0.43 1.58 30.03
C ASN A 411 -1.90 2.00 30.27
N GLY A 412 -2.68 2.21 29.20
CA GLY A 412 -4.06 2.70 29.28
C GLY A 412 -4.22 4.19 28.98
N PHE A 413 -3.12 4.95 28.98
CA PHE A 413 -3.11 6.37 28.63
C PHE A 413 -2.06 6.70 27.56
N ASN A 414 -0.82 6.25 27.74
CA ASN A 414 0.27 6.47 26.79
C ASN A 414 1.18 5.23 26.66
N TYR A 415 2.11 5.28 25.71
CA TYR A 415 3.16 4.27 25.57
C TYR A 415 4.36 4.64 26.42
N GLN A 416 4.89 3.66 27.16
CA GLN A 416 6.19 3.76 27.82
C GLN A 416 7.16 2.76 27.20
N TYR A 417 8.40 3.22 27.00
CA TYR A 417 9.38 2.53 26.18
C TYR A 417 10.54 1.99 27.01
N VAL A 418 10.93 0.74 26.73
CA VAL A 418 12.11 0.07 27.31
C VAL A 418 13.17 -0.03 26.22
N ASN A 419 14.40 0.40 26.49
CA ASN A 419 15.53 0.16 25.60
C ASN A 419 15.96 -1.32 25.69
N VAL A 420 16.00 -2.01 24.56
CA VAL A 420 16.27 -3.45 24.46
C VAL A 420 17.59 -3.76 23.75
N GLY A 421 18.45 -2.75 23.57
CA GLY A 421 19.74 -2.88 22.90
C GLY A 421 19.61 -3.20 21.42
N LYS A 422 20.60 -3.88 20.84
CA LYS A 422 20.65 -4.25 19.41
C LYS A 422 19.88 -5.54 19.06
N THR A 423 19.10 -6.07 19.98
CA THR A 423 18.32 -7.29 19.74
C THR A 423 17.17 -7.00 18.76
N THR A 424 16.73 -8.01 18.02
CA THR A 424 15.53 -7.94 17.16
C THR A 424 14.39 -8.83 17.67
N ASN A 425 14.60 -9.41 18.85
CA ASN A 425 13.63 -10.20 19.58
C ASN A 425 13.82 -9.91 21.07
N TRP A 426 12.73 -9.76 21.79
CA TRP A 426 12.73 -9.40 23.20
C TRP A 426 11.48 -9.95 23.88
N SER A 427 11.60 -10.26 25.18
CA SER A 427 10.52 -10.81 25.98
C SER A 427 10.29 -9.98 27.23
N THR A 428 9.02 -9.81 27.62
CA THR A 428 8.66 -9.22 28.90
C THR A 428 8.82 -10.19 30.07
N LYS A 429 9.07 -11.49 29.82
CA LYS A 429 9.16 -12.54 30.86
C LYS A 429 10.24 -12.18 31.90
N GLY A 430 9.84 -12.07 33.16
CA GLY A 430 10.74 -11.78 34.28
C GLY A 430 11.21 -10.33 34.35
N LYS A 431 10.63 -9.42 33.54
CA LYS A 431 11.03 -8.01 33.47
C LYS A 431 10.27 -7.13 34.45
N LYS A 432 9.19 -7.63 35.06
CA LYS A 432 8.44 -6.91 36.10
C LYS A 432 8.07 -5.46 35.71
N LEU A 433 7.59 -5.29 34.48
CA LEU A 433 7.34 -3.96 33.90
C LEU A 433 5.98 -3.39 34.27
N TRP A 434 5.04 -4.21 34.73
CA TRP A 434 3.65 -3.79 34.89
C TRP A 434 3.40 -3.20 36.29
N ALA A 435 2.48 -2.24 36.39
CA ALA A 435 2.10 -1.64 37.67
C ALA A 435 1.61 -2.73 38.65
N THR A 436 2.12 -2.70 39.89
CA THR A 436 1.75 -3.68 40.93
C THR A 436 0.34 -3.41 41.46
N SER A 437 -0.26 -4.38 42.17
CA SER A 437 -1.55 -4.17 42.85
C SER A 437 -1.51 -3.00 43.85
N SER A 438 -0.36 -2.74 44.48
CA SER A 438 -0.18 -1.59 45.37
C SER A 438 -0.17 -0.27 44.58
N ASP A 439 0.51 -0.22 43.43
CA ASP A 439 0.49 0.94 42.54
C ASP A 439 -0.93 1.28 42.11
N ILE A 440 -1.67 0.28 41.61
CA ILE A 440 -3.04 0.43 41.15
C ILE A 440 -3.97 0.93 42.27
N THR A 441 -3.82 0.39 43.49
CA THR A 441 -4.60 0.85 44.66
C THR A 441 -4.32 2.33 44.98
N ASN A 442 -3.08 2.77 44.77
CA ASN A 442 -2.66 4.15 44.95
C ASN A 442 -2.97 5.05 43.72
N GLY A 443 -3.61 4.50 42.68
CA GLY A 443 -3.94 5.21 41.45
C GLY A 443 -2.75 5.39 40.48
N ASN A 444 -1.62 4.72 40.74
CA ASN A 444 -0.47 4.70 39.85
C ASN A 444 -0.60 3.56 38.83
N TYR A 445 -0.60 3.90 37.54
CA TYR A 445 -0.75 2.97 36.41
C TYR A 445 0.50 2.95 35.52
N GLN A 446 1.56 3.68 35.88
CA GLN A 446 2.78 3.75 35.09
C GLN A 446 3.50 2.39 35.11
N LEU A 447 4.14 2.06 34.00
CA LEU A 447 5.03 0.91 33.86
C LEU A 447 6.34 1.16 34.61
N HIS A 448 6.84 0.09 35.22
CA HIS A 448 8.12 0.03 35.94
C HIS A 448 9.24 -0.37 34.99
N THR A 449 9.70 0.56 34.16
CA THR A 449 10.82 0.30 33.23
C THR A 449 12.16 0.07 33.93
N ASP A 450 12.20 0.25 35.26
CA ASP A 450 13.30 -0.10 36.16
C ASP A 450 13.26 -1.56 36.67
N GLY A 451 12.18 -2.30 36.37
CA GLY A 451 11.98 -3.69 36.77
C GLY A 451 11.51 -3.90 38.22
N THR A 452 11.00 -2.86 38.89
CA THR A 452 10.49 -2.94 40.27
C THR A 452 9.00 -3.32 40.37
N GLY A 453 8.34 -3.49 39.23
CA GLY A 453 6.91 -3.78 39.15
C GLY A 453 6.53 -5.25 39.26
N SER A 454 5.50 -5.63 38.49
CA SER A 454 4.93 -6.97 38.40
C SER A 454 5.01 -7.51 36.97
N GLU A 455 4.85 -8.83 36.83
CA GLU A 455 4.65 -9.44 35.50
C GLU A 455 3.33 -8.95 34.90
N LEU A 456 3.15 -9.10 33.59
CA LEU A 456 1.93 -8.65 32.93
C LEU A 456 0.75 -9.49 33.42
N PRO A 457 -0.35 -8.90 33.90
CA PRO A 457 -1.52 -9.66 34.30
C PRO A 457 -2.18 -10.34 33.10
N MET A 458 -2.93 -11.42 33.34
CA MET A 458 -3.74 -12.01 32.27
C MET A 458 -4.82 -11.04 31.73
N ASP A 459 -5.17 -10.02 32.52
CA ASP A 459 -6.14 -8.98 32.20
C ASP A 459 -5.55 -7.57 32.53
N PRO A 460 -5.32 -6.69 31.54
CA PRO A 460 -4.78 -5.34 31.76
C PRO A 460 -5.80 -4.32 32.27
N MET A 461 -7.10 -4.66 32.35
CA MET A 461 -8.18 -3.70 32.56
C MET A 461 -8.09 -2.94 33.89
N LYS A 462 -7.57 -3.56 34.96
CA LYS A 462 -7.34 -2.86 36.24
C LYS A 462 -6.41 -1.66 36.07
N THR A 463 -5.33 -1.86 35.32
CA THR A 463 -4.36 -0.80 34.99
C THR A 463 -4.99 0.27 34.12
N TYR A 464 -5.75 -0.13 33.10
CA TYR A 464 -6.44 0.82 32.23
C TYR A 464 -7.56 1.59 32.95
N THR A 465 -8.22 0.98 33.94
CA THR A 465 -9.20 1.63 34.81
C THR A 465 -8.53 2.67 35.70
N ALA A 466 -7.37 2.35 36.31
CA ALA A 466 -6.59 3.32 37.05
C ALA A 466 -6.11 4.48 36.15
N ALA A 467 -5.67 4.18 34.93
CA ALA A 467 -5.28 5.18 33.95
C ALA A 467 -6.43 6.10 33.54
N ASN A 468 -7.63 5.55 33.30
CA ASN A 468 -8.83 6.33 32.99
C ASN A 468 -9.27 7.19 34.18
N LYS A 469 -9.22 6.67 35.41
CA LYS A 469 -9.54 7.45 36.61
C LYS A 469 -8.61 8.66 36.76
N ALA A 470 -7.32 8.48 36.44
CA ALA A 470 -6.36 9.58 36.42
C ALA A 470 -6.52 10.51 35.21
N ASN A 471 -6.99 9.98 34.06
CA ASN A 471 -7.14 10.71 32.80
C ASN A 471 -8.50 10.42 32.13
N PRO A 472 -9.59 11.05 32.59
CA PRO A 472 -10.96 10.68 32.17
C PRO A 472 -11.27 10.81 30.68
N ASN A 473 -10.47 11.58 29.93
CA ASN A 473 -10.64 11.81 28.49
C ASN A 473 -10.21 10.61 27.62
N VAL A 474 -9.50 9.64 28.21
CA VAL A 474 -9.00 8.45 27.52
C VAL A 474 -9.52 7.21 28.25
N ASN A 475 -10.38 6.43 27.59
CA ASN A 475 -11.02 5.27 28.22
C ASN A 475 -10.67 3.96 27.49
N TYR A 476 -9.82 3.16 28.13
CA TYR A 476 -9.49 1.78 27.73
C TYR A 476 -9.90 0.76 28.80
N SER A 477 -10.71 1.16 29.80
CA SER A 477 -11.05 0.32 30.97
C SER A 477 -11.82 -0.96 30.61
N ASP A 478 -12.41 -1.04 29.41
CA ASP A 478 -13.15 -2.20 28.90
C ASP A 478 -12.32 -3.13 27.98
N ARG A 479 -11.02 -2.84 27.80
CA ARG A 479 -10.13 -3.49 26.82
C ARG A 479 -9.22 -4.53 27.46
N LEU A 480 -9.31 -5.76 26.98
CA LEU A 480 -8.43 -6.89 27.34
C LEU A 480 -7.13 -6.94 26.51
N PHE A 481 -6.91 -5.96 25.62
CA PHE A 481 -5.80 -5.97 24.69
C PHE A 481 -4.55 -5.34 25.29
N TYR A 482 -3.42 -5.99 25.06
CA TYR A 482 -2.09 -5.38 25.13
C TYR A 482 -1.77 -4.71 23.80
N TYR A 483 -1.13 -3.54 23.85
CA TYR A 483 -0.67 -2.81 22.67
C TYR A 483 0.84 -2.66 22.73
N THR A 484 1.53 -3.10 21.68
CA THR A 484 2.99 -3.11 21.60
C THR A 484 3.48 -2.42 20.34
N ARG A 485 4.52 -1.59 20.47
CA ARG A 485 5.18 -0.87 19.38
C ARG A 485 6.70 -0.99 19.46
N VAL A 486 7.39 -0.72 18.35
CA VAL A 486 8.86 -0.70 18.28
C VAL A 486 9.36 0.58 17.62
N ILE A 487 10.49 1.08 18.10
CA ILE A 487 11.26 2.20 17.54
C ILE A 487 12.70 1.73 17.30
N ALA A 488 13.28 2.07 16.15
CA ALA A 488 14.72 1.99 15.92
C ALA A 488 15.40 3.29 16.37
N VAL A 489 16.50 3.17 17.09
CA VAL A 489 17.31 4.29 17.58
C VAL A 489 18.59 4.35 16.74
N PHE A 490 18.91 5.53 16.22
CA PHE A 490 20.14 5.82 15.49
C PHE A 490 21.06 6.71 16.34
N GLU A 491 22.23 7.07 15.82
CA GLU A 491 23.21 7.87 16.57
C GLU A 491 22.66 9.24 17.00
N ASN A 492 21.86 9.88 16.15
CA ASN A 492 21.39 11.26 16.37
C ASN A 492 19.85 11.42 16.35
N GLU A 493 19.09 10.35 16.09
CA GLU A 493 17.63 10.43 15.94
C GLU A 493 16.95 9.07 16.14
N GLU A 494 15.61 9.08 16.25
CA GLU A 494 14.76 7.89 16.32
C GLU A 494 13.91 7.77 15.07
N SER A 495 13.65 6.53 14.62
CA SER A 495 12.67 6.29 13.56
C SER A 495 11.26 6.71 14.01
N PRO A 496 10.37 7.07 13.07
CA PRO A 496 8.93 7.06 13.36
C PRO A 496 8.49 5.70 13.94
N VAL A 497 7.64 5.75 14.97
CA VAL A 497 7.19 4.55 15.70
C VAL A 497 6.36 3.61 14.84
N SER A 498 6.50 2.30 15.04
CA SER A 498 5.67 1.32 14.35
C SER A 498 4.18 1.47 14.65
N GLU A 499 3.35 0.91 13.78
CA GLU A 499 1.97 0.62 14.14
C GLU A 499 1.89 -0.33 15.34
N ALA A 500 0.77 -0.27 16.06
CA ALA A 500 0.56 -1.09 17.25
C ALA A 500 0.20 -2.53 16.87
N THR A 501 0.82 -3.50 17.53
CA THR A 501 0.34 -4.88 17.56
C THR A 501 -0.53 -5.08 18.79
N THR A 502 -1.73 -5.61 18.56
CA THR A 502 -2.78 -5.80 19.57
C THR A 502 -3.11 -7.26 19.75
N LEU A 503 -3.19 -7.73 20.98
CA LEU A 503 -3.51 -9.12 21.32
C LEU A 503 -4.01 -9.24 22.76
N THR A 504 -4.69 -10.33 23.08
CA THR A 504 -5.04 -10.69 24.46
C THR A 504 -4.06 -11.71 25.02
N MET A 505 -3.93 -11.78 26.34
CA MET A 505 -3.28 -12.94 26.96
C MET A 505 -4.14 -14.20 26.74
N PRO A 506 -3.54 -15.40 26.77
CA PRO A 506 -4.27 -16.66 26.56
C PRO A 506 -5.14 -17.01 27.77
N LEU A 507 -6.28 -16.33 27.90
CA LEU A 507 -7.33 -16.65 28.86
C LEU A 507 -8.12 -17.88 28.39
N PRO A 508 -8.63 -18.72 29.31
CA PRO A 508 -9.54 -19.80 28.97
C PRO A 508 -10.81 -19.23 28.32
N GLU A 509 -11.26 -19.85 27.24
CA GLU A 509 -12.56 -19.53 26.65
C GLU A 509 -13.68 -20.07 27.55
N MET A 510 -14.74 -19.30 27.71
CA MET A 510 -15.97 -19.76 28.36
C MET A 510 -16.87 -20.45 27.35
N ASP A 511 -17.34 -21.65 27.68
CA ASP A 511 -18.40 -22.29 26.92
C ASP A 511 -19.74 -21.63 27.23
N THR A 512 -20.16 -20.75 26.33
CA THR A 512 -21.52 -20.21 26.32
C THR A 512 -22.46 -21.23 25.69
N LEU A 513 -23.47 -21.63 26.46
CA LEU A 513 -24.45 -22.64 26.10
C LEU A 513 -25.53 -22.05 25.19
N GLY A 514 -25.87 -20.76 25.36
CA GLY A 514 -26.84 -20.06 24.54
C GLY A 514 -26.84 -18.53 24.69
N VAL A 515 -27.25 -17.85 23.62
CA VAL A 515 -27.65 -16.43 23.61
C VAL A 515 -29.03 -16.36 22.97
N ASN A 516 -30.05 -16.10 23.78
CA ASN A 516 -31.44 -16.08 23.37
C ASN A 516 -31.98 -14.65 23.40
N HIS A 517 -32.95 -14.34 22.53
CA HIS A 517 -33.62 -13.05 22.52
C HIS A 517 -35.12 -13.21 22.29
N GLU A 518 -35.88 -12.25 22.77
CA GLU A 518 -37.33 -12.19 22.60
C GLU A 518 -37.77 -10.73 22.53
N LEU A 519 -38.63 -10.40 21.57
CA LEU A 519 -39.36 -9.13 21.63
C LEU A 519 -40.48 -9.25 22.65
N MET A 520 -40.53 -8.30 23.57
CA MET A 520 -41.60 -8.18 24.55
C MET A 520 -42.81 -7.46 23.93
N ASP A 521 -42.53 -6.47 23.07
CA ASP A 521 -43.52 -5.79 22.21
C ASP A 521 -42.85 -5.23 20.93
N GLU A 522 -43.52 -4.31 20.22
CA GLU A 522 -42.99 -3.70 18.98
C GLU A 522 -41.76 -2.79 19.21
N LYS A 523 -41.50 -2.36 20.45
CA LYS A 523 -40.51 -1.35 20.83
C LYS A 523 -39.41 -1.90 21.74
N GLU A 524 -39.70 -2.94 22.50
CA GLU A 524 -38.82 -3.50 23.52
C GLU A 524 -38.62 -5.01 23.36
N GLY A 525 -37.46 -5.48 23.79
CA GLY A 525 -37.07 -6.87 23.83
C GLY A 525 -36.14 -7.17 25.00
N LYS A 526 -35.80 -8.43 25.12
CA LYS A 526 -34.87 -8.94 26.13
C LYS A 526 -33.87 -9.89 25.50
N VAL A 527 -32.69 -9.96 26.11
CA VAL A 527 -31.64 -10.92 25.78
C VAL A 527 -31.30 -11.72 27.03
N TYR A 528 -31.06 -13.02 26.85
CA TYR A 528 -30.71 -13.97 27.89
C TYR A 528 -29.46 -14.73 27.49
N TRP A 529 -28.55 -14.91 28.43
CA TRP A 529 -27.30 -15.65 28.27
C TRP A 529 -27.24 -16.77 29.30
N ASP A 530 -26.67 -17.90 28.91
CA ASP A 530 -26.36 -19.03 29.79
C ASP A 530 -25.00 -19.64 29.46
N TRP A 531 -24.30 -20.10 30.50
CA TRP A 531 -22.93 -20.61 30.42
C TRP A 531 -22.67 -21.70 31.46
N GLU A 532 -21.68 -22.54 31.19
CA GLU A 532 -21.20 -23.51 32.17
C GLU A 532 -20.46 -22.82 33.32
N PRO A 533 -20.56 -23.33 34.57
CA PRO A 533 -19.81 -22.79 35.69
C PRO A 533 -18.30 -22.86 35.44
N ILE A 534 -17.60 -21.76 35.70
CA ILE A 534 -16.14 -21.68 35.67
C ILE A 534 -15.61 -21.96 37.08
N VAL A 535 -14.64 -22.87 37.17
CA VAL A 535 -13.94 -23.20 38.42
C VAL A 535 -13.23 -21.93 38.93
N ASP A 536 -13.30 -21.71 40.25
CA ASP A 536 -12.73 -20.54 40.95
C ASP A 536 -13.35 -19.17 40.58
N ALA A 537 -14.46 -19.15 39.84
CA ALA A 537 -15.20 -17.92 39.59
C ALA A 537 -15.94 -17.46 40.84
N LYS A 538 -15.64 -16.23 41.28
CA LYS A 538 -16.40 -15.50 42.30
C LYS A 538 -17.70 -14.95 41.73
N GLY A 539 -17.70 -14.59 40.45
CA GLY A 539 -18.89 -14.10 39.76
C GLY A 539 -18.62 -13.85 38.28
N TYR A 540 -19.61 -13.28 37.62
CA TYR A 540 -19.58 -13.01 36.19
C TYR A 540 -19.97 -11.57 35.88
N LYS A 541 -19.43 -11.05 34.78
CA LYS A 541 -19.86 -9.80 34.19
C LYS A 541 -20.41 -10.04 32.80
N VAL A 542 -21.59 -9.49 32.51
CA VAL A 542 -22.14 -9.40 31.16
C VAL A 542 -21.83 -8.00 30.64
N TRP A 543 -21.22 -7.92 29.48
CA TRP A 543 -20.84 -6.66 28.86
C TRP A 543 -21.72 -6.40 27.66
N LEU A 544 -22.32 -5.21 27.58
CA LEU A 544 -23.14 -4.81 26.44
C LEU A 544 -22.50 -3.65 25.71
N PHE A 545 -22.47 -3.74 24.38
CA PHE A 545 -21.96 -2.66 23.54
C PHE A 545 -23.01 -1.57 23.38
N ASP A 546 -22.63 -0.33 23.66
CA ASP A 546 -23.46 0.86 23.53
C ASP A 546 -23.29 1.56 22.17
N GLY A 547 -22.47 1.02 21.26
CA GLY A 547 -22.11 1.65 19.98
C GLY A 547 -20.73 2.30 19.99
N LYS A 548 -20.13 2.51 21.16
CA LYS A 548 -18.80 3.08 21.35
C LYS A 548 -17.94 2.26 22.32
N ASN A 549 -18.50 1.87 23.47
CA ASN A 549 -17.82 1.11 24.52
C ASN A 549 -18.65 -0.11 24.93
N TYR A 550 -17.99 -1.09 25.56
CA TYR A 550 -18.68 -2.12 26.31
C TYR A 550 -18.90 -1.66 27.74
N VAL A 551 -20.16 -1.67 28.19
CA VAL A 551 -20.55 -1.40 29.58
C VAL A 551 -20.73 -2.74 30.30
N SER A 552 -20.05 -2.93 31.43
CA SER A 552 -20.18 -4.16 32.23
C SER A 552 -21.30 -4.08 33.24
N PHE A 553 -22.02 -5.18 33.39
CA PHE A 553 -22.99 -5.44 34.44
C PHE A 553 -22.49 -6.64 35.25
N ASP A 554 -22.22 -6.43 36.53
CA ASP A 554 -21.87 -7.52 37.44
C ASP A 554 -23.13 -8.29 37.82
N VAL A 555 -23.16 -9.58 37.48
CA VAL A 555 -24.33 -10.44 37.66
C VAL A 555 -24.15 -11.40 38.82
N GLY A 556 -23.04 -11.28 39.55
CA GLY A 556 -22.68 -12.17 40.67
C GLY A 556 -22.39 -13.60 40.20
N ASN A 557 -22.43 -14.54 41.15
CA ASN A 557 -22.18 -15.96 40.86
C ASN A 557 -23.44 -16.66 40.35
N VAL A 558 -23.74 -16.44 39.07
CA VAL A 558 -24.88 -17.06 38.36
C VAL A 558 -24.38 -17.72 37.08
N ASN A 559 -25.13 -18.71 36.59
CA ASN A 559 -24.83 -19.40 35.32
C ASN A 559 -25.73 -18.92 34.18
N SER A 560 -26.54 -17.91 34.45
CA SER A 560 -27.47 -17.32 33.50
C SER A 560 -27.88 -15.92 33.90
N TRP A 561 -28.11 -15.04 32.94
CA TRP A 561 -28.61 -13.69 33.19
C TRP A 561 -29.49 -13.16 32.05
N THR A 562 -30.43 -12.28 32.38
CA THR A 562 -31.38 -11.67 31.43
C THR A 562 -31.38 -10.15 31.57
N THR A 563 -31.55 -9.44 30.45
CA THR A 563 -31.78 -7.99 30.45
C THR A 563 -33.19 -7.59 30.89
N GLU A 564 -34.10 -8.55 31.02
CA GLU A 564 -35.51 -8.30 31.36
C GLU A 564 -35.64 -7.60 32.71
N ASN A 565 -36.35 -6.46 32.69
CA ASN A 565 -36.62 -5.61 33.85
C ASN A 565 -35.37 -5.11 34.58
N GLN A 566 -34.21 -5.07 33.92
CA GLN A 566 -32.97 -4.55 34.50
C GLN A 566 -32.84 -3.03 34.37
N GLY A 567 -33.64 -2.39 33.50
CA GLY A 567 -33.61 -0.94 33.30
C GLY A 567 -32.25 -0.43 32.82
N ILE A 568 -31.57 -1.19 31.97
CA ILE A 568 -30.18 -0.92 31.54
C ILE A 568 -30.09 -0.17 30.22
N TRP A 569 -31.17 -0.12 29.44
CA TRP A 569 -31.18 0.52 28.12
C TRP A 569 -31.72 1.95 28.22
N PRO A 570 -31.16 2.95 27.52
CA PRO A 570 -31.72 4.30 27.57
C PRO A 570 -33.17 4.30 27.08
N THR A 571 -34.02 5.06 27.76
CA THR A 571 -35.45 5.16 27.46
C THR A 571 -35.68 5.78 26.08
N ASN A 572 -36.87 5.57 25.51
CA ASN A 572 -37.24 6.20 24.23
C ASN A 572 -37.11 7.73 24.23
N GLN A 573 -37.36 8.37 25.39
CA GLN A 573 -37.19 9.82 25.54
C GLN A 573 -35.71 10.22 25.51
N GLU A 574 -34.85 9.49 26.22
CA GLU A 574 -33.41 9.74 26.24
C GLU A 574 -32.78 9.52 24.87
N ILE A 575 -33.18 8.44 24.17
CA ILE A 575 -32.73 8.18 22.79
C ILE A 575 -33.14 9.34 21.87
N ALA A 576 -34.37 9.86 21.99
CA ALA A 576 -34.83 11.00 21.21
C ALA A 576 -34.08 12.31 21.54
N GLN A 577 -33.52 12.42 22.73
CA GLN A 577 -32.65 13.52 23.16
C GLN A 577 -31.18 13.34 22.73
N GLY A 578 -30.86 12.28 22.00
CA GLY A 578 -29.50 11.99 21.54
C GLY A 578 -28.63 11.27 22.56
N ILE A 579 -29.22 10.71 23.63
CA ILE A 579 -28.48 9.96 24.65
C ILE A 579 -28.30 8.51 24.16
N GLY A 580 -27.06 8.04 24.15
CA GLY A 580 -26.68 6.67 23.78
C GLY A 580 -26.04 5.87 24.92
N LYS A 581 -25.94 6.43 26.13
CA LYS A 581 -25.28 5.77 27.26
C LYS A 581 -26.22 4.72 27.87
N LEU A 582 -25.69 3.54 28.20
CA LEU A 582 -26.43 2.53 28.96
C LEU A 582 -26.54 2.92 30.45
N HIS A 583 -27.62 2.48 31.08
CA HIS A 583 -27.91 2.71 32.50
C HIS A 583 -27.29 1.60 33.35
N GLU A 584 -26.56 2.00 34.38
CA GLU A 584 -26.06 1.12 35.44
C GLU A 584 -26.86 1.28 36.75
N ASP A 585 -27.78 2.25 36.79
CA ASP A 585 -28.62 2.61 37.94
C ASP A 585 -30.01 1.93 37.92
N GLY A 586 -30.33 1.20 36.85
CA GLY A 586 -31.62 0.55 36.65
C GLY A 586 -32.77 1.52 36.33
N LEU A 587 -32.49 2.79 36.01
CA LEU A 587 -33.51 3.80 35.71
C LEU A 587 -33.92 3.84 34.24
N GLY A 588 -33.31 3.02 33.40
CA GLY A 588 -33.61 2.90 31.99
C GLY A 588 -34.83 2.01 31.69
N SER A 589 -34.84 1.48 30.48
CA SER A 589 -35.86 0.60 29.90
C SER A 589 -35.29 -0.79 29.58
N ASN A 590 -36.15 -1.70 29.10
CA ASN A 590 -35.68 -2.94 28.47
C ASN A 590 -34.96 -2.63 27.16
N ILE A 591 -34.26 -3.62 26.61
CA ILE A 591 -33.50 -3.44 25.38
C ILE A 591 -34.42 -3.00 24.25
N SER A 592 -34.06 -1.94 23.51
CA SER A 592 -34.86 -1.49 22.38
C SER A 592 -34.90 -2.53 21.25
N SER A 593 -36.04 -2.63 20.55
CA SER A 593 -36.14 -3.32 19.26
C SER A 593 -35.34 -2.64 18.15
N THR A 594 -34.83 -1.42 18.40
CA THR A 594 -33.98 -0.67 17.47
C THR A 594 -32.65 -0.21 18.09
N PRO A 595 -31.74 -1.12 18.49
CA PRO A 595 -30.47 -0.75 19.11
C PRO A 595 -29.60 0.20 18.27
N SER A 596 -29.73 0.14 16.93
CA SER A 596 -29.07 1.05 15.98
C SER A 596 -29.21 2.54 16.32
N LYS A 597 -30.32 2.96 16.95
CA LYS A 597 -30.51 4.36 17.36
C LYS A 597 -29.57 4.78 18.50
N VAL A 598 -29.34 3.90 19.47
CA VAL A 598 -28.37 4.12 20.54
C VAL A 598 -26.96 4.21 19.96
N TYR A 599 -26.65 3.34 19.00
CA TYR A 599 -25.36 3.33 18.31
C TYR A 599 -25.13 4.61 17.51
N ALA A 600 -26.14 5.08 16.79
CA ALA A 600 -26.09 6.35 16.07
C ALA A 600 -25.86 7.54 17.02
N ASN A 601 -26.53 7.58 18.18
CA ASN A 601 -26.31 8.60 19.21
C ASN A 601 -24.86 8.60 19.73
N ASN A 602 -24.23 7.44 19.77
CA ASN A 602 -22.81 7.27 20.11
C ASN A 602 -21.84 7.43 18.93
N LYS A 603 -22.31 7.99 17.80
CA LYS A 603 -21.52 8.24 16.57
C LYS A 603 -20.92 6.97 15.97
N SER A 604 -21.58 5.84 16.19
CA SER A 604 -21.18 4.56 15.65
C SER A 604 -21.51 4.44 14.17
N THR A 605 -20.70 3.70 13.42
CA THR A 605 -21.03 3.28 12.04
C THR A 605 -21.92 2.04 12.00
N TYR A 606 -22.15 1.39 13.14
CA TYR A 606 -22.99 0.21 13.27
C TYR A 606 -24.47 0.60 13.12
N SER A 607 -25.09 0.15 12.03
CA SER A 607 -26.49 0.46 11.69
C SER A 607 -27.45 -0.72 11.89
N SER A 608 -26.96 -1.89 12.32
CA SER A 608 -27.79 -3.07 12.56
C SER A 608 -28.50 -3.00 13.91
N ASN A 609 -29.67 -3.65 13.99
CA ASN A 609 -30.40 -3.87 15.24
C ASN A 609 -29.92 -5.14 15.94
N MET A 610 -28.60 -5.29 16.08
CA MET A 610 -28.00 -6.39 16.84
C MET A 610 -27.51 -5.87 18.17
N ILE A 611 -27.68 -6.65 19.23
CA ILE A 611 -27.00 -6.45 20.50
C ILE A 611 -25.68 -7.19 20.43
N TRP A 612 -24.58 -6.49 20.70
CA TRP A 612 -23.27 -7.10 20.87
C TRP A 612 -22.92 -7.21 22.34
N SER A 613 -22.43 -8.39 22.72
CA SER A 613 -22.15 -8.72 24.11
C SER A 613 -20.90 -9.60 24.25
N LYS A 614 -20.37 -9.64 25.47
CA LYS A 614 -19.36 -10.61 25.91
C LYS A 614 -19.65 -10.98 27.37
N VAL A 615 -19.16 -12.13 27.82
CA VAL A 615 -19.27 -12.58 29.21
C VAL A 615 -17.87 -12.88 29.73
N SER A 616 -17.59 -12.49 30.97
CA SER A 616 -16.32 -12.77 31.64
C SER A 616 -16.55 -13.29 33.05
N ALA A 617 -15.85 -14.35 33.43
CA ALA A 617 -15.77 -14.81 34.82
C ALA A 617 -14.64 -14.09 35.56
N TYR A 618 -14.86 -13.74 36.83
CA TYR A 618 -13.85 -13.09 37.67
C TYR A 618 -13.59 -13.82 38.99
N ASN A 619 -12.35 -13.77 39.50
CA ASN A 619 -11.94 -14.35 40.80
C ASN A 619 -12.21 -13.39 41.99
N ASP A 620 -11.81 -13.76 43.21
CA ASP A 620 -12.00 -12.93 44.41
C ASP A 620 -11.27 -11.58 44.33
N GLU A 621 -10.21 -11.48 43.52
CA GLU A 621 -9.47 -10.25 43.23
C GLU A 621 -10.12 -9.41 42.11
N GLY A 622 -11.20 -9.88 41.49
CA GLY A 622 -11.91 -9.22 40.39
C GLY A 622 -11.21 -9.30 39.04
N GLU A 623 -10.26 -10.22 38.85
CA GLU A 623 -9.51 -10.44 37.62
C GLU A 623 -10.27 -11.37 36.70
N THR A 624 -10.24 -11.08 35.39
CA THR A 624 -10.85 -11.99 34.41
C THR A 624 -10.08 -13.30 34.36
N ILE A 625 -10.75 -14.41 34.68
CA ILE A 625 -10.15 -15.76 34.67
C ILE A 625 -10.63 -16.61 33.50
N ALA A 626 -11.74 -16.24 32.86
CA ALA A 626 -12.24 -16.83 31.62
C ALA A 626 -13.15 -15.84 30.91
N PHE A 627 -13.26 -15.93 29.58
CA PHE A 627 -14.15 -15.04 28.83
C PHE A 627 -14.73 -15.69 27.56
N SER A 628 -15.89 -15.19 27.13
CA SER A 628 -16.49 -15.46 25.83
C SER A 628 -16.80 -14.13 25.13
N GLN A 629 -16.43 -14.01 23.87
CA GLN A 629 -16.60 -12.78 23.08
C GLN A 629 -17.35 -13.04 21.77
N GLY A 630 -17.78 -11.97 21.08
CA GLY A 630 -18.47 -12.07 19.79
C GLY A 630 -19.90 -12.57 19.90
N LEU A 631 -20.53 -12.43 21.08
CA LEU A 631 -21.90 -12.88 21.33
C LEU A 631 -22.87 -11.84 20.79
N THR A 632 -23.79 -12.26 19.91
CA THR A 632 -24.75 -11.33 19.28
C THR A 632 -26.18 -11.81 19.38
N ALA A 633 -27.11 -10.87 19.56
CA ALA A 633 -28.55 -11.14 19.57
C ALA A 633 -29.29 -10.15 18.64
N PRO A 634 -29.95 -10.60 17.56
CA PRO A 634 -30.70 -9.69 16.70
C PRO A 634 -32.03 -9.29 17.36
N MET A 635 -32.32 -7.99 17.40
CA MET A 635 -33.61 -7.44 17.85
C MET A 635 -34.53 -7.21 16.66
N ILE A 636 -35.03 -8.30 16.10
CA ILE A 636 -35.98 -8.32 14.99
C ILE A 636 -37.26 -9.03 15.45
N SER A 637 -38.41 -8.63 14.90
CA SER A 637 -39.68 -9.26 15.29
C SER A 637 -39.73 -10.70 14.80
N ASN A 638 -40.21 -11.60 15.65
CA ASN A 638 -40.42 -13.00 15.28
C ASN A 638 -41.31 -13.12 14.03
N ALA A 639 -42.26 -12.21 13.82
CA ALA A 639 -43.08 -12.16 12.61
C ALA A 639 -42.27 -11.79 11.34
N TYR A 640 -41.28 -10.90 11.44
CA TYR A 640 -40.40 -10.56 10.31
C TYR A 640 -39.36 -11.66 10.02
N VAL A 641 -38.91 -12.36 11.07
CA VAL A 641 -38.12 -13.59 10.91
C VAL A 641 -38.95 -14.67 10.23
N GLU A 642 -40.19 -14.90 10.67
CA GLU A 642 -41.12 -15.85 10.05
C GLU A 642 -41.42 -15.48 8.58
N GLU A 643 -41.54 -14.19 8.26
CA GLU A 643 -41.76 -13.70 6.88
C GLU A 643 -40.53 -13.87 5.98
N ILE A 644 -39.32 -13.61 6.51
CA ILE A 644 -38.05 -13.91 5.82
C ILE A 644 -37.87 -15.42 5.66
N GLU A 645 -38.14 -16.21 6.71
CA GLU A 645 -38.10 -17.67 6.68
C GLU A 645 -39.07 -18.21 5.63
N GLN A 646 -40.28 -17.66 5.54
CA GLN A 646 -41.30 -18.05 4.58
C GLN A 646 -40.92 -17.69 3.13
N GLN A 647 -40.31 -16.53 2.90
CA GLN A 647 -39.88 -16.08 1.58
C GLN A 647 -38.65 -16.83 1.06
N ILE A 648 -37.66 -17.10 1.93
CA ILE A 648 -36.49 -17.93 1.60
C ILE A 648 -36.95 -19.38 1.31
N MET A 649 -37.94 -19.87 2.05
CA MET A 649 -38.51 -21.22 1.91
C MET A 649 -39.25 -21.44 0.59
N GLU A 650 -40.06 -20.46 0.12
CA GLU A 650 -40.78 -20.56 -1.16
C GLU A 650 -39.84 -20.63 -2.36
N GLU A 651 -38.73 -19.87 -2.36
CA GLU A 651 -37.75 -19.91 -3.45
C GLU A 651 -36.84 -21.16 -3.40
N THR A 652 -36.66 -21.75 -2.22
CA THR A 652 -35.71 -22.86 -2.01
C THR A 652 -36.32 -24.23 -2.32
N LEU A 653 -37.53 -24.50 -1.81
CA LEU A 653 -38.20 -25.80 -2.03
C LEU A 653 -38.77 -25.94 -3.45
N ALA A 654 -39.03 -24.83 -4.14
CA ALA A 654 -39.47 -24.86 -5.54
C ALA A 654 -38.40 -25.43 -6.50
N ASN A 655 -37.14 -25.51 -6.06
CA ASN A 655 -36.00 -25.92 -6.88
C ASN A 655 -35.38 -27.27 -6.43
N ILE A 656 -36.03 -27.99 -5.51
CA ILE A 656 -35.57 -29.30 -5.02
C ILE A 656 -36.62 -30.35 -5.39
N ASP A 657 -36.20 -31.38 -6.10
CA ASP A 657 -36.98 -32.59 -6.34
C ASP A 657 -36.96 -33.48 -5.10
N VAL A 658 -38.00 -33.34 -4.27
CA VAL A 658 -38.11 -34.03 -2.98
C VAL A 658 -38.18 -35.55 -3.14
N GLU A 659 -38.83 -36.05 -4.19
CA GLU A 659 -38.96 -37.50 -4.44
C GLU A 659 -37.60 -38.10 -4.83
N GLU A 660 -36.85 -37.41 -5.71
CA GLU A 660 -35.51 -37.84 -6.10
C GLU A 660 -34.54 -37.87 -4.90
N VAL A 661 -34.56 -36.82 -4.07
CA VAL A 661 -33.70 -36.73 -2.89
C VAL A 661 -34.03 -37.82 -1.86
N GLN A 662 -35.32 -38.14 -1.66
CA GLN A 662 -35.74 -39.20 -0.74
C GLN A 662 -35.31 -40.57 -1.23
N HIS A 663 -35.54 -40.89 -2.51
CA HIS A 663 -35.11 -42.16 -3.09
C HIS A 663 -33.59 -42.34 -3.03
N LEU A 664 -32.83 -41.29 -3.37
CA LEU A 664 -31.38 -41.35 -3.31
C LEU A 664 -30.86 -41.51 -1.87
N ALA A 665 -31.51 -40.87 -0.89
CA ALA A 665 -31.16 -41.02 0.51
C ALA A 665 -31.45 -42.44 1.04
N GLU A 666 -32.56 -43.05 0.63
CA GLU A 666 -32.88 -44.45 0.93
C GLU A 666 -31.83 -45.41 0.34
N ASP A 667 -31.48 -45.25 -0.94
CA ASP A 667 -30.45 -46.04 -1.62
C ASP A 667 -29.08 -45.92 -0.93
N MET A 668 -28.81 -44.76 -0.33
CA MET A 668 -27.56 -44.49 0.39
C MET A 668 -27.60 -44.90 1.87
N GLY A 669 -28.69 -45.51 2.34
CA GLY A 669 -28.83 -46.00 3.71
C GLY A 669 -28.83 -44.89 4.76
N VAL A 670 -29.33 -43.71 4.42
CA VAL A 670 -29.34 -42.53 5.30
C VAL A 670 -30.35 -42.68 6.45
N LEU A 671 -31.48 -43.36 6.21
CA LEU A 671 -32.47 -43.73 7.21
C LEU A 671 -31.94 -44.88 8.07
N VAL A 672 -31.75 -44.63 9.37
CA VAL A 672 -31.32 -45.66 10.33
C VAL A 672 -32.54 -46.43 10.86
N ASN A 673 -33.65 -45.72 11.14
CA ASN A 673 -34.97 -46.27 11.49
C ASN A 673 -36.06 -45.16 11.48
N GLU A 674 -37.30 -45.45 11.89
CA GLU A 674 -38.43 -44.48 11.96
C GLU A 674 -38.25 -43.37 13.03
N GLU A 675 -37.18 -43.42 13.84
CA GLU A 675 -36.87 -42.46 14.91
C GLU A 675 -35.52 -41.73 14.71
N GLU A 676 -34.59 -42.23 13.90
CA GLU A 676 -33.26 -41.64 13.69
C GLU A 676 -32.83 -41.71 12.22
N LEU A 677 -32.25 -40.60 11.76
CA LEU A 677 -31.60 -40.45 10.45
C LEU A 677 -30.21 -39.86 10.63
N ALA A 678 -29.22 -40.37 9.89
CA ALA A 678 -27.84 -39.93 9.99
C ALA A 678 -27.24 -39.73 8.59
N ILE A 679 -26.74 -38.52 8.31
CA ILE A 679 -26.14 -38.13 7.04
C ILE A 679 -24.67 -37.81 7.26
N THR A 680 -23.78 -38.54 6.61
CA THR A 680 -22.36 -38.20 6.53
C THR A 680 -22.13 -37.05 5.56
N ASP A 681 -21.05 -36.29 5.74
CA ASP A 681 -20.66 -35.23 4.80
C ASP A 681 -20.56 -35.76 3.34
N SER A 682 -20.07 -36.99 3.14
CA SER A 682 -20.01 -37.64 1.81
C SER A 682 -21.38 -37.96 1.21
N GLN A 683 -22.35 -38.32 2.04
CA GLN A 683 -23.73 -38.55 1.60
C GLN A 683 -24.40 -37.21 1.27
N MET A 684 -24.12 -36.15 2.03
CA MET A 684 -24.63 -34.81 1.74
C MET A 684 -24.14 -34.29 0.38
N VAL A 685 -22.84 -34.46 0.06
CA VAL A 685 -22.29 -34.06 -1.24
C VAL A 685 -23.09 -34.67 -2.39
N LYS A 686 -23.38 -35.97 -2.33
CA LYS A 686 -24.15 -36.66 -3.38
C LYS A 686 -25.59 -36.17 -3.49
N LEU A 687 -26.23 -35.89 -2.36
CA LEU A 687 -27.60 -35.36 -2.32
C LEU A 687 -27.68 -33.92 -2.87
N LEU A 688 -26.63 -33.13 -2.71
CA LEU A 688 -26.54 -31.78 -3.30
C LEU A 688 -26.25 -31.85 -4.81
N GLU A 689 -25.34 -32.73 -5.22
CA GLU A 689 -25.01 -32.93 -6.64
C GLU A 689 -26.21 -33.44 -7.45
N SER A 690 -27.07 -34.30 -6.87
CA SER A 690 -28.30 -34.76 -7.57
C SER A 690 -29.24 -33.61 -7.89
N GLN A 691 -29.27 -32.58 -7.05
CA GLN A 691 -30.09 -31.40 -7.24
C GLN A 691 -29.40 -30.30 -8.06
N ASN A 692 -28.27 -30.63 -8.71
CA ASN A 692 -27.43 -29.70 -9.46
C ASN A 692 -27.03 -28.46 -8.64
N ILE A 693 -26.91 -28.63 -7.31
CA ILE A 693 -26.48 -27.58 -6.38
C ILE A 693 -24.95 -27.60 -6.34
N GLU A 694 -24.33 -26.44 -6.53
CA GLU A 694 -22.88 -26.32 -6.43
C GLU A 694 -22.42 -26.65 -5.00
N VAL A 695 -21.66 -27.74 -4.86
CA VAL A 695 -21.19 -28.20 -3.56
C VAL A 695 -19.98 -27.37 -3.12
N PRO A 696 -20.03 -26.72 -1.93
CA PRO A 696 -18.93 -25.92 -1.42
C PRO A 696 -17.63 -26.72 -1.25
N ILE A 697 -16.50 -26.06 -1.49
CA ILE A 697 -15.17 -26.68 -1.53
C ILE A 697 -14.83 -27.31 -0.17
N GLU A 698 -15.25 -26.71 0.94
CA GLU A 698 -15.06 -27.20 2.30
C GLU A 698 -15.80 -28.53 2.54
N LEU A 699 -17.00 -28.69 1.97
CA LEU A 699 -17.77 -29.94 2.05
C LEU A 699 -17.15 -31.03 1.15
N LYS A 700 -16.65 -30.65 -0.04
CA LYS A 700 -15.88 -31.57 -0.90
C LYS A 700 -14.59 -32.03 -0.21
N GLN A 701 -13.84 -31.14 0.41
CA GLN A 701 -12.59 -31.47 1.10
C GLN A 701 -12.80 -32.37 2.31
N SER A 702 -13.80 -32.10 3.14
CA SER A 702 -14.16 -32.93 4.30
C SER A 702 -14.61 -34.33 3.90
N SER A 703 -15.44 -34.46 2.86
CA SER A 703 -15.87 -35.77 2.33
C SER A 703 -14.70 -36.65 1.83
N MET A 704 -13.59 -36.05 1.36
CA MET A 704 -12.40 -36.77 0.91
C MET A 704 -11.49 -37.25 2.06
N GLN A 705 -11.50 -36.58 3.22
CA GLN A 705 -10.54 -36.84 4.31
C GLN A 705 -10.94 -37.96 5.30
N ARG A 706 -12.07 -38.66 5.10
CA ARG A 706 -12.64 -39.67 6.03
C ARG A 706 -12.86 -39.19 7.48
N LYS A 707 -12.80 -37.89 7.77
CA LYS A 707 -13.31 -37.34 9.04
C LYS A 707 -14.83 -37.29 8.93
N THR A 708 -15.53 -38.28 9.47
CA THR A 708 -16.99 -38.38 9.38
C THR A 708 -17.66 -37.35 10.28
N GLY A 709 -17.83 -36.12 9.81
CA GLY A 709 -18.89 -35.25 10.30
C GLY A 709 -20.22 -35.95 10.02
N VAL A 710 -21.01 -36.21 11.07
CA VAL A 710 -22.32 -36.84 10.94
C VAL A 710 -23.36 -35.86 11.43
N THR A 711 -24.24 -35.47 10.51
CA THR A 711 -25.45 -34.71 10.82
C THR A 711 -26.55 -35.70 11.14
N LYS A 712 -27.23 -35.54 12.28
CA LYS A 712 -28.25 -36.48 12.77
C LYS A 712 -29.58 -35.79 12.98
N ILE A 713 -30.67 -36.49 12.70
CA ILE A 713 -32.03 -36.05 13.04
C ILE A 713 -32.68 -37.15 13.87
N VAL A 714 -33.07 -36.81 15.09
CA VAL A 714 -33.62 -37.76 16.07
C VAL A 714 -35.01 -37.32 16.49
N LYS A 715 -35.98 -38.20 16.35
CA LYS A 715 -37.35 -38.04 16.83
C LYS A 715 -37.54 -38.83 18.12
N LYS A 716 -37.73 -38.16 19.24
CA LYS A 716 -37.91 -38.80 20.55
C LYS A 716 -38.87 -38.03 21.43
N ASN A 717 -39.82 -38.74 22.06
CA ASN A 717 -40.78 -38.16 23.01
C ASN A 717 -41.58 -36.95 22.46
N GLY A 718 -41.92 -36.97 21.16
CA GLY A 718 -42.63 -35.87 20.49
C GLY A 718 -41.78 -34.64 20.18
N TYR A 719 -40.45 -34.74 20.32
CA TYR A 719 -39.48 -33.74 19.87
C TYR A 719 -38.73 -34.24 18.64
N VAL A 720 -38.29 -33.30 17.80
CA VAL A 720 -37.31 -33.55 16.73
C VAL A 720 -36.06 -32.76 17.08
N THR A 721 -34.91 -33.43 17.17
CA THR A 721 -33.61 -32.79 17.42
C THR A 721 -32.71 -32.99 16.22
N VAL A 722 -32.20 -31.89 15.67
CA VAL A 722 -31.29 -31.85 14.53
C VAL A 722 -29.89 -31.52 15.05
N TYR A 723 -28.95 -32.43 14.88
CA TYR A 723 -27.52 -32.26 15.17
C TYR A 723 -26.79 -31.98 13.86
N LEU A 724 -26.15 -30.83 13.72
CA LEU A 724 -25.35 -30.47 12.55
C LEU A 724 -23.87 -30.49 12.92
N SER A 725 -23.06 -31.15 12.09
CA SER A 725 -21.61 -31.16 12.26
C SER A 725 -21.01 -29.75 12.07
N SER A 726 -19.83 -29.50 12.65
CA SER A 726 -19.09 -28.25 12.46
C SER A 726 -18.75 -27.97 11.00
N THR A 727 -18.48 -29.02 10.21
CA THR A 727 -18.32 -28.93 8.75
C THR A 727 -19.62 -28.45 8.09
N MET A 728 -20.76 -29.05 8.43
CA MET A 728 -22.06 -28.69 7.88
C MET A 728 -22.43 -27.24 8.19
N LEU A 729 -22.11 -26.78 9.41
CA LEU A 729 -22.30 -25.38 9.82
C LEU A 729 -21.50 -24.38 8.99
N LYS A 730 -20.23 -24.66 8.69
CA LYS A 730 -19.38 -23.79 7.84
C LYS A 730 -19.97 -23.60 6.45
N VAL A 731 -20.55 -24.68 5.93
CA VAL A 731 -21.09 -24.77 4.57
C VAL A 731 -22.46 -24.08 4.49
N ILE A 732 -23.35 -24.39 5.43
CA ILE A 732 -24.66 -23.74 5.50
C ILE A 732 -24.48 -22.23 5.79
N GLY A 733 -23.63 -21.81 6.72
CA GLY A 733 -23.43 -20.38 7.06
C GLY A 733 -23.05 -19.46 5.89
N GLY A 734 -22.50 -19.98 4.79
CA GLY A 734 -22.15 -19.22 3.59
C GLY A 734 -23.13 -19.33 2.40
N THR A 735 -23.99 -20.37 2.35
CA THR A 735 -24.80 -20.73 1.16
C THR A 735 -26.21 -21.28 1.50
N SER A 736 -26.75 -20.88 2.65
CA SER A 736 -27.59 -21.71 3.56
C SER A 736 -28.90 -22.33 3.07
N ALA A 737 -29.63 -21.73 2.15
CA ALA A 737 -31.04 -22.08 2.01
C ALA A 737 -31.25 -23.46 1.33
N THR A 738 -30.61 -23.69 0.18
CA THR A 738 -30.75 -24.92 -0.62
C THR A 738 -30.19 -26.16 0.07
N ILE A 739 -29.09 -26.02 0.81
CA ILE A 739 -28.48 -27.12 1.56
C ILE A 739 -29.38 -27.55 2.73
N ALA A 740 -29.99 -26.59 3.44
CA ALA A 740 -30.98 -26.89 4.46
C ALA A 740 -32.25 -27.54 3.87
N GLY A 741 -32.66 -27.13 2.66
CA GLY A 741 -33.77 -27.74 1.93
C GLY A 741 -33.55 -29.23 1.62
N VAL A 742 -32.36 -29.60 1.14
CA VAL A 742 -32.01 -31.01 0.84
C VAL A 742 -31.98 -31.86 2.12
N LEU A 743 -31.39 -31.33 3.20
CA LEU A 743 -31.40 -31.96 4.53
C LEU A 743 -32.81 -32.37 4.99
N ILE A 744 -33.80 -31.58 4.57
CA ILE A 744 -35.16 -31.66 5.06
C ILE A 744 -36.05 -32.50 4.17
N ALA A 745 -35.86 -32.43 2.86
CA ALA A 745 -36.41 -33.40 1.92
C ALA A 745 -36.10 -34.82 2.38
N VAL A 746 -34.85 -35.08 2.79
CA VAL A 746 -34.42 -36.34 3.39
C VAL A 746 -35.13 -36.65 4.73
N SER A 747 -35.39 -35.65 5.57
CA SER A 747 -36.03 -35.82 6.88
C SER A 747 -37.57 -35.92 6.86
N GLY A 748 -38.20 -35.76 5.68
CA GLY A 748 -39.66 -35.70 5.54
C GLY A 748 -40.41 -36.90 6.10
N VAL A 749 -39.78 -38.07 6.05
CA VAL A 749 -40.29 -39.34 6.59
C VAL A 749 -40.40 -39.30 8.13
N LEU A 750 -39.45 -38.69 8.83
CA LEU A 750 -39.46 -38.59 10.31
C LEU A 750 -40.42 -37.52 10.83
N THR A 751 -40.50 -36.41 10.11
CA THR A 751 -41.17 -35.18 10.58
C THR A 751 -42.68 -35.16 10.29
N GLY A 752 -43.21 -36.14 9.55
CA GLY A 752 -44.64 -36.27 9.28
C GLY A 752 -45.21 -35.09 8.47
N GLY A 753 -44.42 -34.54 7.55
CA GLY A 753 -44.79 -33.37 6.75
C GLY A 753 -44.59 -32.02 7.45
N LEU A 754 -43.99 -31.98 8.65
CA LEU A 754 -43.61 -30.74 9.36
C LEU A 754 -42.27 -30.16 8.87
N THR A 755 -41.89 -30.47 7.64
CA THR A 755 -40.56 -30.27 7.05
C THR A 755 -40.14 -28.80 7.00
N TRP A 756 -41.08 -27.91 6.65
CA TRP A 756 -40.76 -26.52 6.33
C TRP A 756 -40.41 -25.64 7.54
N ILE A 757 -40.99 -25.90 8.72
CA ILE A 757 -40.70 -25.12 9.95
C ILE A 757 -39.35 -25.49 10.54
N ILE A 758 -38.97 -26.76 10.39
CA ILE A 758 -37.64 -27.24 10.80
C ILE A 758 -36.56 -26.62 9.90
N ALA A 759 -36.88 -26.30 8.63
CA ALA A 759 -36.00 -25.60 7.68
C ALA A 759 -35.69 -24.18 8.09
N GLY A 760 -36.75 -23.38 8.26
CA GLY A 760 -36.63 -22.01 8.73
C GLY A 760 -35.85 -21.97 10.04
N GLY A 761 -36.20 -22.85 10.98
CA GLY A 761 -35.53 -22.94 12.27
C GLY A 761 -34.05 -23.35 12.20
N ILE A 762 -33.63 -24.21 11.27
CA ILE A 762 -32.20 -24.53 11.08
C ILE A 762 -31.44 -23.31 10.55
N VAL A 763 -31.94 -22.70 9.47
CA VAL A 763 -31.28 -21.57 8.81
C VAL A 763 -31.20 -20.35 9.75
N SER A 764 -32.29 -20.03 10.45
CA SER A 764 -32.30 -18.92 11.40
C SER A 764 -31.44 -19.18 12.63
N THR A 765 -31.35 -20.43 13.09
CA THR A 765 -30.43 -20.77 14.19
C THR A 765 -28.97 -20.63 13.76
N ILE A 766 -28.61 -21.01 12.53
CA ILE A 766 -27.25 -20.83 12.00
C ILE A 766 -26.91 -19.35 11.80
N TRP A 767 -27.90 -18.53 11.46
CA TRP A 767 -27.74 -17.09 11.32
C TRP A 767 -27.52 -16.38 12.67
N VAL A 768 -28.13 -16.89 13.74
CA VAL A 768 -27.99 -16.34 15.11
C VAL A 768 -26.80 -16.97 15.87
N ALA A 769 -26.46 -18.22 15.56
CA ALA A 769 -25.34 -18.93 16.15
C ALA A 769 -24.03 -18.37 15.59
N GLY A 770 -23.39 -17.48 16.36
CA GLY A 770 -22.12 -16.85 16.00
C GLY A 770 -20.98 -17.85 15.71
N SER A 771 -19.80 -17.30 15.39
CA SER A 771 -18.63 -18.06 14.93
C SER A 771 -18.17 -19.21 15.83
N GLU A 772 -18.50 -19.17 17.13
CA GLU A 772 -18.13 -20.20 18.10
C GLU A 772 -18.87 -21.53 17.89
N PHE A 773 -20.13 -21.52 17.43
CA PHE A 773 -20.88 -22.75 17.14
C PHE A 773 -20.34 -23.49 15.91
N ILE A 774 -19.75 -22.73 14.96
CA ILE A 774 -19.13 -23.24 13.75
C ILE A 774 -17.92 -24.15 14.06
N LYS A 775 -17.29 -23.99 15.24
CA LYS A 775 -16.14 -24.83 15.65
C LYS A 775 -16.58 -26.23 16.14
N HIS A 776 -17.71 -26.34 16.84
CA HIS A 776 -18.06 -27.55 17.62
C HIS A 776 -19.29 -28.32 17.10
N GLY A 777 -20.08 -27.77 16.18
CA GLY A 777 -21.37 -28.36 15.79
C GLY A 777 -22.51 -27.82 16.65
N ILE A 778 -23.75 -28.01 16.21
CA ILE A 778 -24.95 -27.49 16.90
C ILE A 778 -26.03 -28.57 16.97
N TRP A 779 -26.79 -28.63 18.07
CA TRP A 779 -28.08 -29.30 18.10
C TRP A 779 -29.21 -28.28 18.17
N ILE A 780 -30.33 -28.58 17.50
CA ILE A 780 -31.51 -27.72 17.43
C ILE A 780 -32.72 -28.59 17.74
N LYS A 781 -33.50 -28.21 18.75
CA LYS A 781 -34.64 -28.99 19.23
C LYS A 781 -35.96 -28.31 18.89
N PHE A 782 -36.88 -29.10 18.36
CA PHE A 782 -38.20 -28.69 17.92
C PHE A 782 -39.28 -29.49 18.65
N LYS A 783 -40.39 -28.83 18.97
CA LYS A 783 -41.63 -29.47 19.45
C LYS A 783 -42.78 -29.04 18.56
N LYS A 784 -43.39 -29.99 17.84
CA LYS A 784 -44.36 -29.70 16.78
C LYS A 784 -43.76 -28.67 15.79
N ASN A 785 -44.27 -27.45 15.82
CA ASN A 785 -44.04 -26.39 14.84
C ASN A 785 -43.24 -25.23 15.47
N LYS A 786 -42.50 -25.47 16.56
CA LYS A 786 -41.72 -24.41 17.24
C LYS A 786 -40.34 -24.91 17.62
N ARG A 787 -39.32 -24.10 17.33
CA ARG A 787 -37.98 -24.23 17.93
C ARG A 787 -38.11 -23.98 19.43
N VAL A 788 -37.60 -24.88 20.25
CA VAL A 788 -37.69 -24.80 21.72
C VAL A 788 -36.34 -24.62 22.40
N SER A 789 -35.23 -24.97 21.75
CA SER A 789 -33.86 -24.76 22.24
C SER A 789 -32.85 -25.11 21.15
N TYR A 790 -31.62 -24.64 21.29
CA TYR A 790 -30.44 -25.08 20.54
C TYR A 790 -29.20 -24.94 21.42
N GLY A 791 -28.11 -25.61 21.08
CA GLY A 791 -26.85 -25.54 21.82
C GLY A 791 -25.70 -26.20 21.06
N LYS A 792 -24.48 -26.14 21.61
CA LYS A 792 -23.31 -26.81 21.01
C LYS A 792 -23.47 -28.34 21.07
N GLN A 793 -23.00 -29.04 20.03
CA GLN A 793 -23.01 -30.51 19.97
C GLN A 793 -21.96 -31.13 20.88
#